data_AF-A0A2V5K7V8-F1
#
_entry.id   AF-A0A2V5K7V8-F1
#
_cell.length_a   1.000
_cell.length_b   1.000
_cell.length_c   1.000
_cell.angle_alpha   90.00
_cell.angle_beta   90.00
_cell.angle_gamma   90.00
#
_symmetry.space_group_name_H-M   'P 1'
#
loop_
_entity.id
_entity.type
_entity.pdbx_description
1 polymer ?
#
loop_
_entity_poly.entity_id
_entity_poly.type
_entity_poly.pdbx_seq_one_letter_code
_entity_poly.pdbx_strand_id
1 'polypeptide(L)'
;MNETNEPASAAIGGATPALQTQTKGGTMTNETAQDAGQAAVRAPGRRKLLRTIGMAGAAAFAGSLLGPGAMRTAYAAGAYTLTTIAALRATSAAPDPANVYYVTDKGQEGHFYYDPADTTSADNTGTVLAAAAGYRFKRIVESETYSVRWFGAKGNGTNDDTQPIRDAIAAVSAAGGGTVFFPQGTYIVAPSGSTRIDLKSFVHLNGVGAKSVIKVKNNPGDYAAIFGAPSSVLTEHVRISNLKFDQNPANNTTCNLDTTRTDANWYQFCIMLYNYDHITIDNCIFDPVCGVNAITLNNVACRNATIHNCYFHFVRGTGTPNYDNTSVYLNGRNHTVSHCRFYTEIGTKALGAIETHTGQSVIANNVSENYCTGINLQASADSDPHCDMTITGNTFSNANQGIQLWPLGAHPIKNVTIVGNTISLDNPGHNRQTTAGITSAGASTDIGAFENINITGNTILFKEELTQRTSTFYEGFAYGIGIAKNTTIRDVTIANNVIKYAPCIGIQLGTPDPTATSCIVENAAITGNVIVNSGCYPALNETVRAGIILRKTVRNAKVSGNCIIDTYDPCRSVFSIRLNAGEGTFTNVEVGGNFVQTKQGGLYLDLASTVANADAANPVKLSAANPPNAGSYTAGDVILTNAAAATDGQTPVGYKCTASGTFGSITGVTATGTSGTFKIVVAGSAAELAKLKVGQWISIATTSGAVSRQIVRIGGTDVRLHASLPAAVSGGAVTFTAPVLKPFGAIGANAAIPNVAVASFAAVEAELNKLKQAMRSYGIIAP
;
A
#
# COMPACT_ATOMS: atom_id res chain seq x y z
N MET A 1 34.71 38.93 12.62
CA MET A 1 35.81 39.21 11.67
C MET A 1 35.82 38.08 10.66
N ASN A 2 35.50 38.47 9.42
CA ASN A 2 35.68 37.85 8.10
C ASN A 2 35.08 36.45 7.89
N GLU A 3 33.93 36.32 7.21
CA GLU A 3 33.72 36.40 5.73
C GLU A 3 34.32 35.18 5.00
N THR A 4 33.75 34.51 3.99
CA THR A 4 32.53 34.58 3.16
C THR A 4 32.56 33.37 2.19
N ASN A 5 31.41 33.06 1.58
CA ASN A 5 31.20 32.46 0.23
C ASN A 5 31.32 30.94 -0.01
N GLU A 6 30.14 30.31 -0.07
CA GLU A 6 29.48 29.61 -1.20
C GLU A 6 30.22 29.27 -2.52
N PRO A 7 29.67 28.33 -3.34
CA PRO A 7 30.40 27.24 -3.98
C PRO A 7 30.79 27.47 -5.45
N ALA A 8 31.79 26.72 -5.92
CA ALA A 8 32.20 26.70 -7.33
C ALA A 8 31.43 25.65 -8.13
N SER A 9 30.84 26.13 -9.23
CA SER A 9 30.32 25.36 -10.35
C SER A 9 31.46 24.71 -11.15
N ALA A 10 31.23 23.49 -11.64
CA ALA A 10 32.01 22.92 -12.74
C ALA A 10 31.06 22.24 -13.72
N ALA A 11 30.85 22.93 -14.84
CA ALA A 11 30.29 22.35 -16.05
C ALA A 11 31.37 21.49 -16.73
N ILE A 12 31.05 20.24 -17.05
CA ILE A 12 31.75 19.47 -18.08
C ILE A 12 30.67 18.79 -18.93
N GLY A 13 30.53 19.26 -20.16
CA GLY A 13 29.68 18.66 -21.18
C GLY A 13 30.38 17.52 -21.92
N GLY A 14 29.55 16.61 -22.43
CA GLY A 14 29.72 15.90 -23.70
C GLY A 14 30.78 14.81 -23.77
N ALA A 15 30.34 13.56 -23.95
CA ALA A 15 30.58 12.81 -25.20
C ALA A 15 29.96 11.40 -25.13
N THR A 16 29.04 11.17 -26.06
CA THR A 16 28.56 9.87 -26.54
C THR A 16 29.68 9.10 -27.25
N PRO A 17 29.79 7.76 -27.14
CA PRO A 17 30.63 6.99 -28.04
C PRO A 17 29.86 6.58 -29.29
N ALA A 18 30.18 7.24 -30.41
CA ALA A 18 29.90 6.77 -31.76
C ALA A 18 30.91 5.67 -32.14
N LEU A 19 30.42 4.49 -32.55
CA LEU A 19 31.26 3.46 -33.16
C LEU A 19 31.70 3.92 -34.55
N GLN A 20 33.01 4.12 -34.72
CA GLN A 20 33.65 4.31 -36.02
C GLN A 20 33.67 3.01 -36.82
N THR A 21 33.06 3.05 -37.99
CA THR A 21 33.24 2.12 -39.09
C THR A 21 34.54 2.45 -39.83
N GLN A 22 35.42 1.47 -39.98
CA GLN A 22 36.52 1.55 -40.95
C GLN A 22 36.01 1.11 -42.32
N THR A 23 36.00 2.05 -43.27
CA THR A 23 35.92 1.77 -44.71
C THR A 23 37.32 1.84 -45.31
N LYS A 24 37.70 0.82 -46.08
CA LYS A 24 38.79 0.89 -47.08
C LYS A 24 38.16 0.80 -48.46
N GLY A 25 38.65 1.68 -49.33
CA GLY A 25 38.02 2.12 -50.57
C GLY A 25 38.00 1.13 -51.74
N GLY A 26 37.22 1.51 -52.74
CA GLY A 26 37.08 0.84 -54.03
C GLY A 26 36.02 1.57 -54.87
N THR A 27 36.49 2.53 -55.64
CA THR A 27 35.89 3.33 -56.73
C THR A 27 34.63 2.77 -57.42
N MET A 28 33.61 3.61 -57.58
CA MET A 28 32.49 3.42 -58.52
C MET A 28 32.55 4.48 -59.62
N THR A 29 32.81 4.06 -60.85
CA THR A 29 32.53 4.82 -62.08
C THR A 29 31.18 4.38 -62.64
N ASN A 30 30.36 5.35 -63.03
CA ASN A 30 29.09 5.16 -63.74
C ASN A 30 29.32 4.62 -65.15
N GLU A 31 28.66 3.52 -65.52
CA GLU A 31 28.24 3.25 -66.89
C GLU A 31 26.84 2.59 -66.93
N THR A 32 25.92 3.33 -67.55
CA THR A 32 24.78 2.97 -68.41
C THR A 32 24.06 1.62 -68.33
N ALA A 33 22.73 1.75 -68.44
CA ALA A 33 21.71 0.71 -68.54
C ALA A 33 21.86 -0.25 -69.72
N GLN A 34 21.59 -1.55 -69.49
CA GLN A 34 20.57 -2.34 -70.18
C GLN A 34 20.52 -3.79 -69.64
N ASP A 35 19.32 -4.37 -69.78
CA ASP A 35 18.96 -5.78 -69.79
C ASP A 35 18.55 -6.56 -68.51
N ALA A 36 17.43 -7.25 -68.72
CA ALA A 36 16.63 -8.01 -67.78
C ALA A 36 17.22 -9.40 -67.51
N GLY A 37 17.15 -9.86 -66.27
CA GLY A 37 17.46 -11.24 -65.89
C GLY A 37 17.21 -11.50 -64.41
N GLN A 38 16.39 -12.50 -64.11
CA GLN A 38 16.02 -12.97 -62.77
C GLN A 38 17.25 -13.17 -61.85
N ALA A 39 17.34 -12.41 -60.76
CA ALA A 39 18.32 -12.65 -59.70
C ALA A 39 17.70 -13.53 -58.60
N ALA A 40 18.25 -14.75 -58.46
CA ALA A 40 17.89 -15.72 -57.43
C ALA A 40 18.22 -15.19 -56.01
N VAL A 41 17.22 -15.22 -55.13
CA VAL A 41 17.42 -14.96 -53.69
C VAL A 41 18.00 -16.23 -53.06
N ARG A 42 19.20 -16.12 -52.48
CA ARG A 42 19.93 -17.23 -51.83
C ARG A 42 19.18 -17.76 -50.59
N ALA A 43 18.94 -19.07 -50.57
CA ALA A 43 18.42 -19.83 -49.43
C ALA A 43 19.38 -19.81 -48.21
N PRO A 44 18.87 -19.93 -46.97
CA PRO A 44 19.70 -20.04 -45.78
C PRO A 44 20.56 -21.32 -45.79
N GLY A 45 21.81 -21.20 -45.33
CA GLY A 45 22.82 -22.26 -45.45
C GLY A 45 22.60 -23.48 -44.57
N ARG A 46 22.90 -24.65 -45.16
CA ARG A 46 22.87 -26.05 -44.66
C ARG A 46 23.35 -26.29 -43.19
N ARG A 47 24.14 -25.38 -42.60
CA ARG A 47 24.65 -25.50 -41.21
C ARG A 47 23.65 -25.12 -40.12
N LYS A 48 22.61 -24.32 -40.41
CA LYS A 48 21.52 -24.05 -39.45
C LYS A 48 20.55 -25.23 -39.33
N LEU A 49 20.43 -26.03 -40.38
CA LEU A 49 19.46 -27.13 -40.54
C LEU A 49 19.79 -28.37 -39.66
N LEU A 50 21.07 -28.68 -39.47
CA LEU A 50 21.52 -29.88 -38.72
C LEU A 50 21.50 -29.73 -37.20
N ARG A 51 21.37 -28.51 -36.66
CA ARG A 51 21.29 -28.28 -35.20
C ARG A 51 19.87 -28.44 -34.65
N THR A 52 18.84 -28.28 -35.47
CA THR A 52 17.41 -28.31 -35.06
C THR A 52 16.84 -29.73 -35.01
N ILE A 53 17.38 -30.65 -35.82
CA ILE A 53 16.87 -32.02 -35.95
C ILE A 53 17.20 -32.90 -34.73
N GLY A 54 18.18 -32.52 -33.90
CA GLY A 54 18.73 -33.35 -32.84
C GLY A 54 17.97 -33.39 -31.50
N MET A 55 16.97 -32.53 -31.24
CA MET A 55 16.37 -32.45 -29.89
C MET A 55 14.83 -32.29 -29.80
N ALA A 56 14.07 -32.22 -30.89
CA ALA A 56 12.64 -31.80 -30.80
C ALA A 56 11.59 -32.76 -31.40
N GLY A 57 11.90 -34.03 -31.71
CA GLY A 57 11.11 -34.78 -32.70
C GLY A 57 10.47 -36.10 -32.31
N ALA A 58 10.04 -36.33 -31.05
CA ALA A 58 9.51 -37.63 -30.62
C ALA A 58 8.06 -37.67 -30.10
N ALA A 59 7.35 -36.54 -29.97
CA ALA A 59 5.94 -36.56 -29.55
C ALA A 59 5.07 -35.86 -30.60
N ALA A 60 3.92 -36.48 -30.93
CA ALA A 60 2.91 -36.07 -31.91
C ALA A 60 3.21 -36.36 -33.40
N PHE A 61 3.46 -37.63 -33.75
CA PHE A 61 3.17 -38.15 -35.09
C PHE A 61 2.58 -39.56 -35.00
N ALA A 62 1.30 -39.65 -34.64
CA ALA A 62 0.54 -40.90 -34.70
C ALA A 62 -0.61 -40.72 -35.69
N GLY A 63 -0.40 -41.17 -36.94
CA GLY A 63 -1.48 -41.30 -37.92
C GLY A 63 -1.09 -41.06 -39.37
N SER A 64 -0.29 -41.94 -39.99
CA SER A 64 -0.55 -42.55 -41.31
C SER A 64 0.64 -43.42 -41.74
N LEU A 65 0.32 -44.57 -42.35
CA LEU A 65 1.23 -45.68 -42.66
C LEU A 65 2.07 -45.48 -43.94
N LEU A 66 2.32 -44.24 -44.37
CA LEU A 66 3.25 -43.91 -45.46
C LEU A 66 4.35 -42.95 -44.96
N GLY A 67 5.26 -43.53 -44.17
CA GLY A 67 6.67 -43.14 -44.09
C GLY A 67 7.04 -41.68 -43.79
N PRO A 68 7.30 -41.34 -42.51
CA PRO A 68 8.05 -40.14 -42.09
C PRO A 68 9.46 -40.00 -42.72
N GLY A 69 9.96 -41.01 -43.44
CA GLY A 69 11.32 -41.09 -43.97
C GLY A 69 11.58 -40.30 -45.26
N ALA A 70 10.68 -40.33 -46.25
CA ALA A 70 10.90 -39.64 -47.54
C ALA A 70 10.77 -38.11 -47.39
N MET A 71 9.75 -37.69 -46.65
CA MET A 71 9.50 -36.32 -46.21
C MET A 71 10.66 -35.69 -45.42
N ARG A 72 11.20 -36.42 -44.44
CA ARG A 72 12.40 -36.01 -43.69
C ARG A 72 13.63 -35.94 -44.57
N THR A 73 13.72 -36.79 -45.59
CA THR A 73 14.86 -36.83 -46.53
C THR A 73 14.81 -35.69 -47.55
N ALA A 74 13.66 -35.38 -48.15
CA ALA A 74 13.49 -34.26 -49.08
C ALA A 74 13.64 -32.89 -48.39
N TYR A 75 13.05 -32.75 -47.21
CA TYR A 75 13.21 -31.57 -46.35
C TYR A 75 14.68 -31.41 -45.87
N ALA A 76 15.36 -32.50 -45.48
CA ALA A 76 16.78 -32.47 -45.11
C ALA A 76 17.74 -32.29 -46.30
N ALA A 77 17.33 -32.67 -47.51
CA ALA A 77 18.10 -32.51 -48.76
C ALA A 77 17.94 -31.12 -49.40
N GLY A 78 16.96 -30.31 -48.97
CA GLY A 78 16.70 -28.98 -49.51
C GLY A 78 15.99 -28.97 -50.88
N ALA A 79 15.29 -30.05 -51.23
CA ALA A 79 14.50 -30.15 -52.46
C ALA A 79 13.04 -29.82 -52.16
N TYR A 80 12.57 -28.65 -52.60
CA TYR A 80 11.19 -28.21 -52.42
C TYR A 80 10.71 -27.36 -53.60
N THR A 81 9.40 -27.33 -53.79
CA THR A 81 8.73 -26.52 -54.82
C THR A 81 8.30 -25.18 -54.23
N LEU A 82 8.76 -24.06 -54.80
CA LEU A 82 8.26 -22.73 -54.42
C LEU A 82 6.80 -22.57 -54.87
N THR A 83 5.95 -22.07 -53.97
CA THR A 83 4.53 -21.91 -54.24
C THR A 83 3.93 -20.79 -53.39
N THR A 84 2.64 -20.51 -53.59
CA THR A 84 1.86 -19.61 -52.73
C THR A 84 0.70 -20.36 -52.08
N ILE A 85 0.12 -19.80 -51.03
CA ILE A 85 -1.12 -20.32 -50.42
C ILE A 85 -2.22 -20.41 -51.48
N ALA A 86 -2.37 -19.38 -52.30
CA ALA A 86 -3.37 -19.35 -53.37
C ALA A 86 -3.15 -20.49 -54.38
N ALA A 87 -1.90 -20.76 -54.76
CA ALA A 87 -1.57 -21.86 -55.67
C ALA A 87 -1.86 -23.23 -55.04
N LEU A 88 -1.49 -23.44 -53.77
CA LEU A 88 -1.83 -24.69 -53.07
C LEU A 88 -3.34 -24.90 -52.98
N ARG A 89 -4.11 -23.86 -52.66
CA ARG A 89 -5.58 -23.92 -52.63
C ARG A 89 -6.22 -24.20 -54.00
N ALA A 90 -5.57 -23.76 -55.08
CA ALA A 90 -6.01 -23.97 -56.46
C ALA A 90 -5.58 -25.34 -57.03
N THR A 91 -4.91 -26.20 -56.25
CA THR A 91 -4.43 -27.50 -56.72
C THR A 91 -5.60 -28.40 -57.13
N SER A 92 -5.64 -28.81 -58.39
CA SER A 92 -6.72 -29.60 -58.99
C SER A 92 -6.32 -31.05 -59.30
N ALA A 93 -5.03 -31.32 -59.52
CA ALA A 93 -4.48 -32.65 -59.72
C ALA A 93 -3.93 -33.23 -58.40
N ALA A 94 -3.89 -34.56 -58.29
CA ALA A 94 -3.34 -35.25 -57.12
C ALA A 94 -1.88 -34.80 -56.86
N PRO A 95 -1.57 -34.16 -55.72
CA PRO A 95 -0.20 -33.78 -55.39
C PRO A 95 0.63 -35.02 -55.07
N ASP A 96 1.93 -34.97 -55.33
CA ASP A 96 2.86 -36.04 -54.93
C ASP A 96 3.07 -35.99 -53.40
N PRO A 97 2.73 -37.06 -52.65
CA PRO A 97 2.98 -37.12 -51.20
C PRO A 97 4.45 -37.03 -50.79
N ALA A 98 5.39 -37.27 -51.72
CA ALA A 98 6.83 -37.13 -51.48
C ALA A 98 7.36 -35.70 -51.65
N ASN A 99 6.57 -34.78 -52.22
CA ASN A 99 6.99 -33.41 -52.48
C ASN A 99 6.81 -32.51 -51.25
N VAL A 100 7.77 -31.61 -51.06
CA VAL A 100 7.70 -30.53 -50.06
C VAL A 100 7.48 -29.21 -50.79
N TYR A 101 6.50 -28.44 -50.32
CA TYR A 101 6.11 -27.16 -50.88
C TYR A 101 6.57 -26.04 -49.96
N TYR A 102 7.32 -25.07 -50.48
CA TYR A 102 7.68 -23.88 -49.71
C TYR A 102 6.80 -22.70 -50.12
N VAL A 103 5.91 -22.31 -49.20
CA VAL A 103 5.04 -21.14 -49.36
C VAL A 103 5.88 -19.86 -49.24
N THR A 104 5.72 -18.94 -50.18
CA THR A 104 6.48 -17.67 -50.24
C THR A 104 5.66 -16.43 -49.87
N ASP A 105 4.39 -16.58 -49.49
CA ASP A 105 3.53 -15.48 -49.05
C ASP A 105 4.14 -14.77 -47.83
N LYS A 106 4.28 -13.44 -47.92
CA LYS A 106 4.97 -12.64 -46.91
C LYS A 106 4.33 -12.78 -45.53
N GLY A 107 5.11 -13.21 -44.54
CA GLY A 107 4.66 -13.46 -43.16
C GLY A 107 3.99 -14.82 -42.95
N GLN A 108 3.81 -15.60 -44.01
CA GLN A 108 3.19 -16.93 -44.01
C GLN A 108 4.14 -17.99 -44.54
N GLU A 109 5.42 -17.65 -44.73
CA GLU A 109 6.42 -18.51 -45.31
C GLU A 109 6.60 -19.80 -44.51
N GLY A 110 6.93 -20.88 -45.19
CA GLY A 110 7.24 -22.15 -44.55
C GLY A 110 6.99 -23.36 -45.44
N HIS A 111 7.44 -24.51 -44.97
CA HIS A 111 7.33 -25.77 -45.68
C HIS A 111 6.00 -26.46 -45.37
N PHE A 112 5.40 -27.06 -46.39
CA PHE A 112 4.16 -27.82 -46.34
C PHE A 112 4.34 -29.14 -47.09
N TYR A 113 3.51 -30.12 -46.74
CA TYR A 113 3.41 -31.38 -47.47
C TYR A 113 1.98 -31.77 -47.68
N TYR A 114 1.71 -32.53 -48.72
CA TYR A 114 0.39 -33.11 -48.94
C TYR A 114 0.21 -34.35 -48.05
N ASP A 115 -0.85 -34.35 -47.22
CA ASP A 115 -1.27 -35.50 -46.44
C ASP A 115 -2.46 -36.18 -47.12
N PRO A 116 -2.25 -37.32 -47.81
CA PRO A 116 -3.33 -38.04 -48.47
C PRO A 116 -4.31 -38.72 -47.51
N ALA A 117 -3.94 -38.91 -46.24
CA ALA A 117 -4.82 -39.53 -45.24
C ALA A 117 -5.84 -38.53 -44.67
N ASP A 118 -5.55 -37.23 -44.73
CA ASP A 118 -6.46 -36.20 -44.25
C ASP A 118 -7.33 -35.64 -45.37
N THR A 119 -8.63 -35.87 -45.27
CA THR A 119 -9.64 -35.36 -46.20
C THR A 119 -10.63 -34.39 -45.53
N THR A 120 -10.52 -34.17 -44.21
CA THR A 120 -11.58 -33.55 -43.41
C THR A 120 -11.16 -32.29 -42.68
N SER A 121 -9.88 -32.13 -42.31
CA SER A 121 -9.43 -30.95 -41.55
C SER A 121 -9.80 -29.65 -42.25
N ALA A 122 -10.31 -28.66 -41.52
CA ALA A 122 -10.60 -27.36 -42.11
C ALA A 122 -9.30 -26.62 -42.52
N ASP A 123 -9.37 -25.80 -43.57
CA ASP A 123 -8.32 -24.82 -43.86
C ASP A 123 -8.29 -23.78 -42.74
N ASN A 124 -7.12 -23.58 -42.13
CA ASN A 124 -6.92 -22.54 -41.11
C ASN A 124 -5.84 -21.53 -41.53
N THR A 125 -5.43 -21.53 -42.80
CA THR A 125 -4.37 -20.72 -43.41
C THR A 125 -2.95 -20.98 -42.85
N GLY A 126 -2.83 -21.32 -41.57
CA GLY A 126 -1.56 -21.49 -40.87
C GLY A 126 -0.98 -22.89 -40.99
N THR A 127 -1.61 -23.88 -40.37
CA THR A 127 -1.08 -25.25 -40.27
C THR A 127 -1.71 -26.22 -41.26
N VAL A 128 -2.88 -25.89 -41.78
CA VAL A 128 -3.62 -26.68 -42.77
C VAL A 128 -4.10 -25.76 -43.88
N LEU A 129 -3.75 -26.10 -45.12
CA LEU A 129 -4.33 -25.51 -46.32
C LEU A 129 -5.17 -26.56 -47.03
N ALA A 130 -6.42 -26.23 -47.36
CA ALA A 130 -7.31 -27.13 -48.09
C ALA A 130 -7.42 -26.68 -49.55
N ALA A 131 -7.09 -27.55 -50.48
CA ALA A 131 -7.37 -27.33 -51.89
C ALA A 131 -8.87 -27.48 -52.17
N ALA A 132 -9.36 -26.74 -53.17
CA ALA A 132 -10.74 -26.86 -53.64
C ALA A 132 -11.10 -28.30 -54.07
N ALA A 133 -10.11 -29.05 -54.57
CA ALA A 133 -10.24 -30.46 -54.96
C ALA A 133 -10.16 -31.45 -53.77
N GLY A 134 -10.08 -30.97 -52.52
CA GLY A 134 -10.11 -31.83 -51.32
C GLY A 134 -8.74 -32.20 -50.74
N TYR A 135 -7.63 -31.85 -51.38
CA TYR A 135 -6.28 -32.14 -50.87
C TYR A 135 -5.94 -31.30 -49.63
N ARG A 136 -5.26 -31.90 -48.63
CA ARG A 136 -4.82 -31.20 -47.42
C ARG A 136 -3.31 -31.07 -47.39
N PHE A 137 -2.84 -29.83 -47.35
CA PHE A 137 -1.44 -29.53 -47.13
C PHE A 137 -1.20 -29.18 -45.66
N LYS A 138 -0.25 -29.86 -45.03
CA LYS A 138 0.11 -29.71 -43.63
C LYS A 138 1.42 -28.95 -43.51
N ARG A 139 1.46 -27.92 -42.67
CA ARG A 139 2.70 -27.20 -42.36
C ARG A 139 3.66 -28.14 -41.64
N ILE A 140 4.92 -28.14 -42.07
CA ILE A 140 6.03 -28.74 -41.32
C ILE A 140 6.38 -27.75 -40.21
N VAL A 141 6.06 -28.11 -38.97
CA VAL A 141 6.31 -27.28 -37.78
C VAL A 141 7.67 -27.66 -37.19
N GLU A 142 8.58 -26.69 -37.11
CA GLU A 142 9.97 -26.90 -36.69
C GLU A 142 10.21 -26.64 -35.19
N SER A 143 9.22 -26.04 -34.51
CA SER A 143 9.26 -25.70 -33.08
C SER A 143 7.84 -25.53 -32.53
N GLU A 144 7.67 -25.55 -31.21
CA GLU A 144 6.38 -25.30 -30.53
C GLU A 144 5.94 -23.81 -30.58
N THR A 145 6.47 -23.01 -31.51
CA THR A 145 6.16 -21.58 -31.66
C THR A 145 5.48 -21.29 -32.99
N TYR A 146 4.26 -20.77 -32.92
CA TYR A 146 3.37 -20.55 -34.06
C TYR A 146 3.13 -19.07 -34.21
N SER A 147 3.49 -18.49 -35.35
CA SER A 147 3.26 -17.06 -35.58
C SER A 147 1.81 -16.78 -35.93
N VAL A 148 1.21 -15.74 -35.34
CA VAL A 148 -0.14 -15.27 -35.73
C VAL A 148 -0.24 -14.89 -37.21
N ARG A 149 0.88 -14.52 -37.85
CA ARG A 149 0.91 -14.18 -39.27
C ARG A 149 0.66 -15.39 -40.17
N TRP A 150 1.05 -16.59 -39.73
CA TRP A 150 0.74 -17.83 -40.45
C TRP A 150 -0.77 -17.98 -40.68
N PHE A 151 -1.57 -17.54 -39.72
CA PHE A 151 -3.04 -17.63 -39.74
C PHE A 151 -3.71 -16.41 -40.39
N GLY A 152 -2.93 -15.48 -40.94
CA GLY A 152 -3.46 -14.32 -41.68
C GLY A 152 -3.42 -13.00 -40.95
N ALA A 153 -2.94 -12.95 -39.69
CA ALA A 153 -2.80 -11.69 -38.97
C ALA A 153 -1.85 -10.75 -39.72
N LYS A 154 -2.26 -9.51 -39.95
CA LYS A 154 -1.50 -8.51 -40.70
C LYS A 154 -0.62 -7.68 -39.77
N GLY A 155 -1.11 -7.31 -38.57
CA GLY A 155 -0.36 -6.49 -37.63
C GLY A 155 -0.02 -5.10 -38.20
N ASN A 156 -0.87 -4.56 -39.08
CA ASN A 156 -0.63 -3.31 -39.81
C ASN A 156 -1.38 -2.10 -39.22
N GLY A 157 -2.12 -2.29 -38.13
CA GLY A 157 -2.88 -1.24 -37.46
C GLY A 157 -4.23 -0.90 -38.09
N THR A 158 -4.68 -1.62 -39.13
CA THR A 158 -5.96 -1.35 -39.81
C THR A 158 -6.84 -2.58 -39.99
N ASN A 159 -6.25 -3.74 -40.28
CA ASN A 159 -7.00 -4.98 -40.43
C ASN A 159 -7.39 -5.57 -39.08
N ASP A 160 -8.62 -6.09 -38.99
CA ASP A 160 -9.07 -6.88 -37.85
C ASP A 160 -8.34 -8.22 -37.82
N ASP A 161 -7.46 -8.39 -36.82
CA ASP A 161 -6.62 -9.56 -36.62
C ASP A 161 -7.23 -10.54 -35.61
N THR A 162 -8.47 -10.32 -35.14
CA THR A 162 -9.09 -11.11 -34.07
C THR A 162 -9.21 -12.60 -34.44
N GLN A 163 -9.73 -12.92 -35.63
CA GLN A 163 -9.92 -14.31 -36.05
C GLN A 163 -8.58 -15.04 -36.28
N PRO A 164 -7.60 -14.47 -37.02
CA PRO A 164 -6.27 -15.08 -37.13
C PRO A 164 -5.59 -15.38 -35.78
N ILE A 165 -5.76 -14.52 -34.78
CA ILE A 165 -5.22 -14.76 -33.44
C ILE A 165 -5.94 -15.95 -32.77
N ARG A 166 -7.27 -16.03 -32.88
CA ARG A 166 -8.05 -17.18 -32.37
C ARG A 166 -7.60 -18.49 -33.04
N ASP A 167 -7.40 -18.48 -34.35
CA ASP A 167 -6.99 -19.67 -35.10
C ASP A 167 -5.58 -20.12 -34.70
N ALA A 168 -4.66 -19.17 -34.45
CA ALA A 168 -3.32 -19.47 -33.94
C ALA A 168 -3.37 -20.14 -32.55
N ILE A 169 -4.16 -19.59 -31.63
CA ILE A 169 -4.35 -20.16 -30.28
C ILE A 169 -4.97 -21.56 -30.37
N ALA A 170 -5.99 -21.74 -31.20
CA ALA A 170 -6.65 -23.03 -31.39
C ALA A 170 -5.68 -24.07 -31.95
N ALA A 171 -4.85 -23.70 -32.93
CA ALA A 171 -3.86 -24.60 -33.51
C ALA A 171 -2.76 -25.01 -32.53
N VAL A 172 -2.26 -24.09 -31.70
CA VAL A 172 -1.27 -24.42 -30.64
C VAL A 172 -1.90 -25.29 -29.56
N SER A 173 -3.13 -24.98 -29.15
CA SER A 173 -3.87 -25.81 -28.19
C SER A 173 -4.10 -27.24 -28.72
N ALA A 174 -4.49 -27.38 -30.00
CA ALA A 174 -4.68 -28.68 -30.64
C ALA A 174 -3.37 -29.47 -30.80
N ALA A 175 -2.22 -28.79 -30.82
CA ALA A 175 -0.90 -29.41 -30.82
C ALA A 175 -0.42 -29.84 -29.42
N GLY A 176 -1.21 -29.63 -28.37
CA GLY A 176 -0.89 -29.99 -26.98
C GLY A 176 -0.30 -28.84 -26.14
N GLY A 177 -0.21 -27.62 -26.69
CA GLY A 177 0.39 -26.47 -26.03
C GLY A 177 1.55 -25.87 -26.82
N GLY A 178 2.17 -24.83 -26.26
CA GLY A 178 3.29 -24.12 -26.89
C GLY A 178 3.10 -22.61 -26.89
N THR A 179 3.73 -21.91 -27.81
CA THR A 179 3.74 -20.44 -27.87
C THR A 179 3.09 -19.90 -29.14
N VAL A 180 2.11 -19.01 -28.98
CA VAL A 180 1.63 -18.12 -30.03
C VAL A 180 2.51 -16.88 -30.05
N PHE A 181 3.23 -16.69 -31.16
CA PHE A 181 4.18 -15.59 -31.34
C PHE A 181 3.57 -14.44 -32.14
N PHE A 182 3.75 -13.23 -31.62
CA PHE A 182 3.35 -11.95 -32.22
C PHE A 182 4.58 -11.20 -32.73
N PRO A 183 4.93 -11.30 -34.02
CA PRO A 183 5.96 -10.44 -34.63
C PRO A 183 5.64 -8.95 -34.43
N GLN A 184 6.61 -8.07 -34.65
CA GLN A 184 6.35 -6.63 -34.59
C GLN A 184 5.15 -6.23 -35.46
N GLY A 185 4.29 -5.36 -34.94
CA GLY A 185 3.08 -4.91 -35.60
C GLY A 185 2.05 -4.43 -34.60
N THR A 186 1.03 -3.75 -35.13
CA THR A 186 -0.17 -3.36 -34.39
C THR A 186 -1.32 -4.24 -34.86
N TYR A 187 -1.75 -5.15 -34.00
CA TYR A 187 -2.82 -6.10 -34.25
C TYR A 187 -4.13 -5.52 -33.73
N ILE A 188 -5.06 -5.19 -34.64
CA ILE A 188 -6.36 -4.66 -34.26
C ILE A 188 -7.26 -5.81 -33.80
N VAL A 189 -7.84 -5.68 -32.62
CA VAL A 189 -8.81 -6.63 -32.07
C VAL A 189 -10.16 -5.98 -31.85
N ALA A 190 -11.23 -6.69 -32.15
CA ALA A 190 -12.61 -6.19 -32.05
C ALA A 190 -13.43 -7.03 -31.05
N PRO A 191 -13.15 -6.92 -29.73
CA PRO A 191 -14.00 -7.52 -28.71
C PRO A 191 -15.41 -6.88 -28.75
N SER A 192 -16.45 -7.65 -28.38
CA SER A 192 -17.83 -7.15 -28.43
C SER A 192 -18.74 -7.97 -27.51
N GLY A 193 -19.47 -7.29 -26.63
CA GLY A 193 -20.27 -7.90 -25.57
C GLY A 193 -19.40 -8.81 -24.70
N SER A 194 -19.81 -10.08 -24.58
CA SER A 194 -19.05 -11.13 -23.89
C SER A 194 -18.00 -11.82 -24.78
N THR A 195 -17.96 -11.49 -26.07
CA THR A 195 -17.01 -12.06 -27.04
C THR A 195 -15.61 -11.49 -26.82
N ARG A 196 -14.64 -12.39 -26.70
CA ARG A 196 -13.21 -12.11 -26.45
C ARG A 196 -12.34 -13.10 -27.21
N ILE A 197 -11.02 -12.97 -27.10
CA ILE A 197 -10.07 -13.98 -27.54
C ILE A 197 -9.85 -14.96 -26.39
N ASP A 198 -10.25 -16.22 -26.58
CA ASP A 198 -10.17 -17.23 -25.53
C ASP A 198 -8.72 -17.72 -25.33
N LEU A 199 -8.23 -17.62 -24.10
CA LEU A 199 -7.01 -18.28 -23.65
C LEU A 199 -7.26 -19.78 -23.47
N LYS A 200 -6.22 -20.59 -23.64
CA LYS A 200 -6.25 -22.05 -23.51
C LYS A 200 -5.10 -22.50 -22.64
N SER A 201 -5.32 -23.54 -21.84
CA SER A 201 -4.28 -24.11 -20.99
C SER A 201 -3.05 -24.52 -21.80
N PHE A 202 -1.86 -24.34 -21.23
CA PHE A 202 -0.57 -24.63 -21.87
C PHE A 202 -0.27 -23.84 -23.15
N VAL A 203 -1.07 -22.82 -23.48
CA VAL A 203 -0.80 -21.90 -24.60
C VAL A 203 -0.26 -20.58 -24.07
N HIS A 204 0.98 -20.27 -24.43
CA HIS A 204 1.64 -19.03 -24.09
C HIS A 204 1.47 -17.99 -25.20
N LEU A 205 1.40 -16.71 -24.84
CA LEU A 205 1.40 -15.59 -25.78
C LEU A 205 2.71 -14.82 -25.63
N ASN A 206 3.44 -14.62 -26.72
CA ASN A 206 4.74 -13.94 -26.68
C ASN A 206 4.91 -12.94 -27.83
N GLY A 207 5.28 -11.70 -27.52
CA GLY A 207 5.63 -10.68 -28.50
C GLY A 207 7.10 -10.26 -28.47
N VAL A 208 7.38 -9.05 -28.97
CA VAL A 208 8.70 -8.40 -28.94
C VAL A 208 8.68 -7.06 -28.19
N GLY A 209 7.89 -7.00 -27.12
CA GLY A 209 7.74 -5.86 -26.22
C GLY A 209 6.81 -4.80 -26.79
N ALA A 210 7.19 -3.53 -26.65
CA ALA A 210 6.41 -2.36 -27.10
C ALA A 210 6.04 -2.37 -28.60
N LYS A 211 6.70 -3.20 -29.42
CA LYS A 211 6.47 -3.30 -30.86
C LYS A 211 5.43 -4.35 -31.27
N SER A 212 4.96 -5.20 -30.35
CA SER A 212 3.86 -6.14 -30.59
C SER A 212 2.63 -5.62 -29.86
N VAL A 213 1.85 -4.78 -30.54
CA VAL A 213 0.74 -4.04 -29.94
C VAL A 213 -0.58 -4.77 -30.22
N ILE A 214 -1.29 -5.17 -29.18
CA ILE A 214 -2.69 -5.56 -29.23
C ILE A 214 -3.53 -4.30 -28.99
N LYS A 215 -4.21 -3.82 -30.02
CA LYS A 215 -4.96 -2.56 -29.95
C LYS A 215 -6.45 -2.80 -30.21
N VAL A 216 -7.30 -2.31 -29.32
CA VAL A 216 -8.75 -2.37 -29.50
C VAL A 216 -9.16 -1.48 -30.69
N LYS A 217 -9.97 -2.03 -31.61
CA LYS A 217 -10.55 -1.33 -32.77
C LYS A 217 -11.25 -0.05 -32.34
N ASN A 218 -11.21 0.99 -33.16
CA ASN A 218 -12.01 2.20 -32.93
C ASN A 218 -13.49 1.85 -32.78
N ASN A 219 -14.12 2.41 -31.75
CA ASN A 219 -15.55 2.27 -31.49
C ASN A 219 -16.05 0.82 -31.55
N PRO A 220 -15.49 -0.09 -30.74
CA PRO A 220 -15.83 -1.52 -30.78
C PRO A 220 -17.25 -1.80 -30.25
N GLY A 221 -17.89 -0.79 -29.64
CA GLY A 221 -19.07 -0.98 -28.80
C GLY A 221 -18.68 -1.51 -27.43
N ASP A 222 -19.67 -1.85 -26.61
CA ASP A 222 -19.44 -2.42 -25.28
C ASP A 222 -18.71 -3.77 -25.37
N TYR A 223 -17.72 -3.98 -24.50
CA TYR A 223 -17.03 -5.26 -24.37
C TYR A 223 -16.55 -5.56 -22.94
N ALA A 224 -16.56 -6.84 -22.58
CA ALA A 224 -16.09 -7.32 -21.29
C ALA A 224 -14.56 -7.39 -21.20
N ALA A 225 -13.88 -8.05 -22.16
CA ALA A 225 -12.42 -8.27 -22.11
C ALA A 225 -11.80 -8.46 -23.51
N ILE A 226 -10.49 -8.17 -23.65
CA ILE A 226 -9.72 -8.53 -24.85
C ILE A 226 -9.38 -10.03 -24.86
N PHE A 227 -8.68 -10.50 -23.82
CA PHE A 227 -8.35 -11.90 -23.60
C PHE A 227 -9.04 -12.43 -22.34
N GLY A 228 -9.44 -13.70 -22.35
CA GLY A 228 -9.95 -14.36 -21.15
C GLY A 228 -10.41 -15.78 -21.41
N ALA A 229 -11.20 -16.37 -20.52
CA ALA A 229 -11.80 -17.69 -20.71
C ALA A 229 -13.16 -17.78 -20.00
N PRO A 230 -14.05 -18.72 -20.39
CA PRO A 230 -15.30 -18.93 -19.67
C PRO A 230 -15.00 -19.36 -18.24
N SER A 231 -15.78 -18.88 -17.26
CA SER A 231 -15.59 -19.26 -15.84
C SER A 231 -15.78 -20.76 -15.58
N SER A 232 -16.49 -21.47 -16.46
CA SER A 232 -16.65 -22.93 -16.42
C SER A 232 -15.40 -23.72 -16.85
N VAL A 233 -14.37 -23.06 -17.38
CA VAL A 233 -13.16 -23.69 -17.92
C VAL A 233 -11.95 -23.30 -17.07
N LEU A 234 -11.30 -24.30 -16.47
CA LEU A 234 -9.99 -24.09 -15.85
C LEU A 234 -8.97 -23.73 -16.93
N THR A 235 -8.37 -22.55 -16.81
CA THR A 235 -7.28 -22.10 -17.67
C THR A 235 -5.98 -22.17 -16.87
N GLU A 236 -5.05 -23.03 -17.28
CA GLU A 236 -3.85 -23.28 -16.51
C GLU A 236 -2.54 -23.24 -17.31
N HIS A 237 -1.44 -22.91 -16.62
CA HIS A 237 -0.10 -22.87 -17.22
C HIS A 237 -0.02 -21.95 -18.44
N VAL A 238 -0.53 -20.73 -18.30
CA VAL A 238 -0.51 -19.70 -19.35
C VAL A 238 0.51 -18.63 -18.99
N ARG A 239 1.35 -18.25 -19.98
CA ARG A 239 2.29 -17.14 -19.86
C ARG A 239 2.00 -16.13 -20.95
N ILE A 240 1.82 -14.87 -20.58
CA ILE A 240 1.64 -13.74 -21.49
C ILE A 240 2.83 -12.82 -21.29
N SER A 241 3.67 -12.69 -22.32
CA SER A 241 4.90 -11.93 -22.22
C SER A 241 5.22 -11.06 -23.43
N ASN A 242 5.95 -9.97 -23.18
CA ASN A 242 6.51 -9.12 -24.23
C ASN A 242 5.44 -8.55 -25.19
N LEU A 243 4.27 -8.17 -24.67
CA LEU A 243 3.17 -7.58 -25.45
C LEU A 243 2.83 -6.19 -24.92
N LYS A 244 2.40 -5.31 -25.82
CA LYS A 244 1.74 -4.04 -25.47
C LYS A 244 0.24 -4.18 -25.67
N PHE A 245 -0.57 -3.76 -24.70
CA PHE A 245 -2.02 -3.66 -24.75
C PHE A 245 -2.41 -2.18 -24.81
N ASP A 246 -3.24 -1.83 -25.77
CA ASP A 246 -3.77 -0.48 -25.99
C ASP A 246 -5.30 -0.57 -26.10
N GLN A 247 -6.02 -0.15 -25.06
CA GLN A 247 -7.49 -0.16 -25.04
C GLN A 247 -8.11 0.96 -25.88
N ASN A 248 -7.30 1.79 -26.53
CA ASN A 248 -7.71 2.83 -27.47
C ASN A 248 -8.77 3.82 -26.94
N PRO A 249 -8.71 4.29 -25.67
CA PRO A 249 -9.73 5.15 -25.06
C PRO A 249 -10.00 6.44 -25.85
N ALA A 250 -8.97 7.02 -26.49
CA ALA A 250 -9.13 8.24 -27.28
C ALA A 250 -10.06 8.08 -28.50
N ASN A 251 -10.19 6.87 -29.06
CA ASN A 251 -11.03 6.59 -30.23
C ASN A 251 -12.17 5.60 -29.94
N ASN A 252 -12.36 5.24 -28.67
CA ASN A 252 -13.42 4.34 -28.23
C ASN A 252 -14.51 5.16 -27.53
N THR A 253 -15.24 5.95 -28.31
CA THR A 253 -16.31 6.82 -27.81
C THR A 253 -17.68 6.11 -27.75
N THR A 254 -17.78 4.89 -28.30
CA THR A 254 -19.01 4.08 -28.27
C THR A 254 -19.09 3.08 -27.14
N CYS A 255 -18.02 2.91 -26.35
CA CYS A 255 -18.01 2.01 -25.18
C CYS A 255 -18.00 2.86 -23.92
N ASN A 256 -19.11 2.86 -23.18
CA ASN A 256 -19.25 3.67 -21.96
C ASN A 256 -19.18 2.79 -20.73
N LEU A 257 -18.29 3.15 -19.80
CA LEU A 257 -18.33 2.59 -18.45
C LEU A 257 -19.62 3.09 -17.78
N ASP A 258 -20.47 2.18 -17.35
CA ASP A 258 -21.79 2.52 -16.80
C ASP A 258 -22.06 1.67 -15.56
N THR A 259 -21.87 2.29 -14.40
CA THR A 259 -22.04 1.64 -13.09
C THR A 259 -23.51 1.37 -12.73
N THR A 260 -24.47 1.77 -13.56
CA THR A 260 -25.91 1.50 -13.34
C THR A 260 -26.36 0.18 -13.95
N ARG A 261 -25.52 -0.43 -14.81
CA ARG A 261 -25.83 -1.67 -15.51
C ARG A 261 -25.58 -2.90 -14.67
N THR A 262 -26.38 -3.93 -14.93
CA THR A 262 -26.30 -5.24 -14.27
C THR A 262 -25.60 -6.31 -15.10
N ASP A 263 -25.39 -6.07 -16.40
CA ASP A 263 -24.58 -6.95 -17.24
C ASP A 263 -23.07 -6.65 -17.10
N ALA A 264 -22.22 -7.58 -17.52
CA ALA A 264 -20.76 -7.48 -17.38
C ALA A 264 -20.04 -6.93 -18.62
N ASN A 265 -20.76 -6.48 -19.65
CA ASN A 265 -20.17 -6.14 -20.94
C ASN A 265 -19.59 -4.73 -21.00
N TRP A 266 -19.58 -3.98 -19.90
CA TRP A 266 -19.09 -2.59 -19.85
C TRP A 266 -17.77 -2.44 -19.08
N TYR A 267 -17.26 -3.50 -18.45
CA TYR A 267 -16.08 -3.42 -17.57
C TYR A 267 -14.77 -3.10 -18.29
N GLN A 268 -14.58 -3.60 -19.51
CA GLN A 268 -13.38 -3.39 -20.34
C GLN A 268 -12.05 -3.87 -19.71
N PHE A 269 -11.81 -5.17 -19.66
CA PHE A 269 -10.53 -5.73 -19.22
C PHE A 269 -9.55 -5.98 -20.39
N CYS A 270 -8.24 -5.95 -20.13
CA CYS A 270 -7.28 -6.52 -21.10
C CYS A 270 -7.23 -8.05 -20.93
N ILE A 271 -7.15 -8.53 -19.70
CA ILE A 271 -7.06 -9.95 -19.36
C ILE A 271 -8.07 -10.26 -18.24
N MET A 272 -8.96 -11.22 -18.47
CA MET A 272 -10.00 -11.64 -17.51
C MET A 272 -10.04 -13.16 -17.35
N LEU A 273 -9.73 -13.67 -16.15
CA LEU A 273 -9.87 -15.09 -15.81
C LEU A 273 -10.53 -15.26 -14.43
N TYR A 274 -11.56 -16.11 -14.37
CA TYR A 274 -12.28 -16.44 -13.13
C TYR A 274 -12.17 -17.91 -12.74
N ASN A 275 -11.43 -18.71 -13.51
CA ASN A 275 -11.11 -20.10 -13.18
C ASN A 275 -9.70 -20.40 -13.72
N TYR A 276 -8.70 -20.30 -12.86
CA TYR A 276 -7.30 -20.29 -13.26
C TYR A 276 -6.37 -20.98 -12.26
N ASP A 277 -5.26 -21.48 -12.79
CA ASP A 277 -4.10 -21.96 -12.03
C ASP A 277 -2.82 -21.65 -12.82
N HIS A 278 -1.71 -21.29 -12.16
CA HIS A 278 -0.41 -21.03 -12.81
C HIS A 278 -0.48 -20.02 -13.99
N ILE A 279 -0.87 -18.78 -13.70
CA ILE A 279 -0.88 -17.68 -14.68
C ILE A 279 0.33 -16.78 -14.49
N THR A 280 1.08 -16.54 -15.55
CA THR A 280 2.22 -15.60 -15.56
C THR A 280 1.99 -14.49 -16.57
N ILE A 281 2.06 -13.24 -16.12
CA ILE A 281 2.04 -12.05 -16.99
C ILE A 281 3.33 -11.29 -16.73
N ASP A 282 4.19 -11.21 -17.73
CA ASP A 282 5.58 -10.80 -17.55
C ASP A 282 6.10 -9.91 -18.67
N ASN A 283 6.73 -8.78 -18.32
CA ASN A 283 7.27 -7.84 -19.29
C ASN A 283 6.22 -7.34 -20.32
N CYS A 284 5.02 -7.05 -19.82
CA CYS A 284 3.91 -6.52 -20.63
C CYS A 284 3.71 -5.02 -20.34
N ILE A 285 3.22 -4.30 -21.36
CA ILE A 285 2.96 -2.86 -21.31
C ILE A 285 1.46 -2.64 -21.50
N PHE A 286 0.78 -2.05 -20.55
CA PHE A 286 -0.64 -1.72 -20.58
C PHE A 286 -0.79 -0.21 -20.72
N ASP A 287 -0.85 0.29 -21.96
CA ASP A 287 -0.73 1.71 -22.26
C ASP A 287 -1.39 2.12 -23.60
N PRO A 288 -2.42 2.98 -23.58
CA PRO A 288 -3.24 3.32 -22.42
C PRO A 288 -4.27 2.22 -22.09
N VAL A 289 -4.62 2.10 -20.81
CA VAL A 289 -5.77 1.30 -20.32
C VAL A 289 -6.78 2.21 -19.62
N CYS A 290 -8.07 1.83 -19.68
CA CYS A 290 -9.16 2.70 -19.22
C CYS A 290 -10.33 2.00 -18.53
N GLY A 291 -10.43 0.66 -18.59
CA GLY A 291 -11.55 -0.05 -17.97
C GLY A 291 -11.47 -0.14 -16.44
N VAL A 292 -12.34 -0.97 -15.87
CA VAL A 292 -12.37 -1.30 -14.43
C VAL A 292 -11.04 -1.91 -13.99
N ASN A 293 -10.51 -2.89 -14.73
CA ASN A 293 -9.16 -3.40 -14.48
C ASN A 293 -8.37 -3.58 -15.78
N ALA A 294 -7.04 -3.52 -15.72
CA ALA A 294 -6.24 -4.00 -16.84
C ALA A 294 -6.18 -5.54 -16.81
N ILE A 295 -5.89 -6.07 -15.62
CA ILE A 295 -5.85 -7.52 -15.35
C ILE A 295 -6.83 -7.82 -14.21
N THR A 296 -7.72 -8.78 -14.43
CA THR A 296 -8.55 -9.36 -13.37
C THR A 296 -8.41 -10.89 -13.35
N LEU A 297 -7.87 -11.40 -12.24
CA LEU A 297 -7.76 -12.82 -11.94
C LEU A 297 -8.55 -13.07 -10.65
N ASN A 298 -9.86 -13.29 -10.78
CA ASN A 298 -10.80 -13.15 -9.66
C ASN A 298 -11.61 -14.42 -9.39
N ASN A 299 -11.15 -15.25 -8.46
CA ASN A 299 -11.95 -16.30 -7.82
C ASN A 299 -11.18 -16.90 -6.63
N VAL A 300 -11.81 -16.94 -5.45
CA VAL A 300 -11.21 -17.45 -4.20
C VAL A 300 -10.63 -18.87 -4.28
N ALA A 301 -11.16 -19.71 -5.18
CA ALA A 301 -10.70 -21.08 -5.37
C ALA A 301 -9.43 -21.18 -6.25
N CYS A 302 -9.08 -20.11 -6.96
CA CYS A 302 -7.97 -20.05 -7.89
C CYS A 302 -6.66 -19.69 -7.19
N ARG A 303 -5.55 -19.87 -7.90
CA ARG A 303 -4.22 -19.81 -7.29
C ARG A 303 -3.09 -19.60 -8.30
N ASN A 304 -1.90 -19.32 -7.77
CA ASN A 304 -0.64 -19.29 -8.51
C ASN A 304 -0.64 -18.27 -9.66
N ALA A 305 -0.77 -16.99 -9.33
CA ALA A 305 -0.69 -15.90 -10.30
C ALA A 305 0.56 -15.04 -10.08
N THR A 306 1.32 -14.78 -11.13
CA THR A 306 2.50 -13.91 -11.11
C THR A 306 2.35 -12.79 -12.12
N ILE A 307 2.45 -11.54 -11.66
CA ILE A 307 2.51 -10.34 -12.48
C ILE A 307 3.87 -9.69 -12.21
N HIS A 308 4.75 -9.73 -13.19
CA HIS A 308 6.14 -9.34 -13.02
C HIS A 308 6.59 -8.36 -14.10
N ASN A 309 7.38 -7.36 -13.72
CA ASN A 309 8.06 -6.45 -14.66
C ASN A 309 7.10 -5.81 -15.69
N CYS A 310 5.88 -5.48 -15.29
CA CYS A 310 4.86 -4.88 -16.16
C CYS A 310 4.76 -3.36 -15.97
N TYR A 311 4.36 -2.65 -17.02
CA TYR A 311 4.04 -1.22 -16.96
C TYR A 311 2.55 -0.98 -17.19
N PHE A 312 1.94 -0.11 -16.39
CA PHE A 312 0.53 0.27 -16.49
C PHE A 312 0.38 1.78 -16.55
N HIS A 313 -0.30 2.28 -17.58
CA HIS A 313 -0.70 3.66 -17.72
C HIS A 313 -2.23 3.74 -17.82
N PHE A 314 -2.85 4.16 -16.72
CA PHE A 314 -4.29 4.35 -16.66
C PHE A 314 -4.70 5.76 -17.09
N VAL A 315 -5.65 5.82 -18.01
CA VAL A 315 -6.37 7.03 -18.40
C VAL A 315 -7.87 6.81 -18.25
N ARG A 316 -8.61 7.87 -17.96
CA ARG A 316 -10.06 7.75 -17.74
C ARG A 316 -10.78 7.44 -19.06
N GLY A 317 -11.61 6.39 -19.06
CA GLY A 317 -12.50 6.06 -20.18
C GLY A 317 -13.74 6.97 -20.23
N THR A 318 -14.55 6.84 -21.27
CA THR A 318 -15.84 7.53 -21.39
C THR A 318 -16.93 6.86 -20.54
N GLY A 319 -17.94 7.63 -20.11
CA GLY A 319 -19.05 7.14 -19.30
C GLY A 319 -19.09 7.75 -17.90
N THR A 320 -19.40 6.93 -16.89
CA THR A 320 -19.49 7.36 -15.49
C THR A 320 -18.17 7.99 -15.04
N PRO A 321 -18.19 9.22 -14.48
CA PRO A 321 -16.96 9.94 -14.13
C PRO A 321 -16.16 9.29 -12.99
N ASN A 322 -16.82 8.49 -12.16
CA ASN A 322 -16.20 7.71 -11.09
C ASN A 322 -16.70 6.27 -11.17
N TYR A 323 -15.78 5.33 -11.33
CA TYR A 323 -16.03 3.90 -11.23
C TYR A 323 -14.90 3.26 -10.46
N ASP A 324 -15.20 2.12 -9.85
CA ASP A 324 -14.20 1.34 -9.16
C ASP A 324 -13.17 0.84 -10.18
N ASN A 325 -11.90 1.20 -9.99
CA ASN A 325 -10.87 0.87 -10.95
C ASN A 325 -9.55 0.54 -10.28
N THR A 326 -8.97 -0.58 -10.71
CA THR A 326 -7.67 -1.01 -10.25
C THR A 326 -6.87 -1.69 -11.35
N SER A 327 -5.60 -1.35 -11.55
CA SER A 327 -4.84 -1.92 -12.67
C SER A 327 -4.69 -3.44 -12.58
N VAL A 328 -4.36 -3.96 -11.40
CA VAL A 328 -4.20 -5.41 -11.16
C VAL A 328 -5.12 -5.85 -10.03
N TYR A 329 -6.12 -6.68 -10.35
CA TYR A 329 -7.04 -7.26 -9.38
C TYR A 329 -6.82 -8.77 -9.26
N LEU A 330 -6.55 -9.25 -8.04
CA LEU A 330 -6.29 -10.66 -7.74
C LEU A 330 -7.16 -11.13 -6.58
N ASN A 331 -7.81 -12.27 -6.76
CA ASN A 331 -8.54 -12.98 -5.70
C ASN A 331 -8.30 -14.48 -5.86
N GLY A 332 -7.81 -15.13 -4.81
CA GLY A 332 -7.24 -16.49 -4.87
C GLY A 332 -6.09 -16.67 -3.88
N ARG A 333 -5.18 -17.62 -4.15
CA ARG A 333 -4.04 -17.95 -3.28
C ARG A 333 -2.70 -17.98 -4.03
N ASN A 334 -1.61 -17.72 -3.31
CA ASN A 334 -0.24 -17.75 -3.83
C ASN A 334 -0.03 -16.80 -5.02
N HIS A 335 -0.22 -15.51 -4.77
CA HIS A 335 -0.04 -14.47 -5.77
C HIS A 335 1.27 -13.71 -5.57
N THR A 336 1.87 -13.27 -6.67
CA THR A 336 3.02 -12.37 -6.66
C THR A 336 2.80 -11.22 -7.63
N VAL A 337 2.95 -9.98 -7.14
CA VAL A 337 3.06 -8.79 -8.01
C VAL A 337 4.39 -8.11 -7.70
N SER A 338 5.29 -8.07 -8.67
CA SER A 338 6.62 -7.51 -8.42
C SER A 338 7.27 -6.78 -9.58
N HIS A 339 8.08 -5.77 -9.25
CA HIS A 339 8.85 -4.97 -10.20
C HIS A 339 7.98 -4.29 -11.27
N CYS A 340 6.69 -4.07 -10.97
CA CYS A 340 5.77 -3.38 -11.86
C CYS A 340 5.79 -1.86 -11.61
N ARG A 341 5.49 -1.09 -12.66
CA ARG A 341 5.29 0.36 -12.58
C ARG A 341 3.87 0.75 -12.97
N PHE A 342 3.22 1.55 -12.14
CA PHE A 342 1.87 2.04 -12.31
C PHE A 342 1.88 3.57 -12.38
N TYR A 343 1.22 4.14 -13.38
CA TYR A 343 1.17 5.57 -13.59
C TYR A 343 -0.23 6.03 -14.01
N THR A 344 -0.63 7.18 -13.49
CA THR A 344 -1.79 7.94 -13.96
C THR A 344 -1.57 9.44 -13.68
N GLU A 345 -2.43 10.31 -14.19
CA GLU A 345 -2.48 11.70 -13.74
C GLU A 345 -3.42 11.83 -12.54
N ILE A 346 -3.11 12.69 -11.55
CA ILE A 346 -3.97 12.88 -10.36
C ILE A 346 -5.41 13.25 -10.76
N GLY A 347 -5.56 14.05 -11.82
CA GLY A 347 -6.87 14.48 -12.33
C GLY A 347 -7.76 13.34 -12.83
N THR A 348 -7.18 12.18 -13.18
CA THR A 348 -7.98 11.01 -13.59
C THR A 348 -8.75 10.44 -12.43
N LYS A 349 -8.27 10.55 -11.17
CA LYS A 349 -8.82 9.89 -9.98
C LYS A 349 -8.83 8.35 -10.07
N ALA A 350 -7.78 7.74 -10.61
CA ALA A 350 -7.63 6.29 -10.55
C ALA A 350 -7.63 5.81 -9.09
N LEU A 351 -8.32 4.72 -8.78
CA LEU A 351 -8.45 4.25 -7.40
C LEU A 351 -7.23 3.42 -6.99
N GLY A 352 -7.20 2.11 -7.23
CA GLY A 352 -6.11 1.23 -6.80
C GLY A 352 -5.07 0.97 -7.89
N ALA A 353 -3.79 0.88 -7.53
CA ALA A 353 -2.81 0.30 -8.46
C ALA A 353 -2.89 -1.23 -8.41
N ILE A 354 -2.98 -1.79 -7.19
CA ILE A 354 -3.00 -3.23 -6.94
C ILE A 354 -4.08 -3.56 -5.91
N GLU A 355 -4.90 -4.56 -6.22
CA GLU A 355 -5.85 -5.19 -5.32
C GLU A 355 -5.52 -6.67 -5.18
N THR A 356 -5.37 -7.12 -3.94
CA THR A 356 -5.13 -8.52 -3.63
C THR A 356 -6.06 -8.98 -2.52
N HIS A 357 -6.83 -10.02 -2.82
CA HIS A 357 -7.87 -10.56 -1.97
C HIS A 357 -7.50 -11.96 -1.52
N THR A 358 -7.65 -12.19 -0.21
CA THR A 358 -7.47 -13.46 0.50
C THR A 358 -6.15 -14.20 0.20
N GLY A 359 -5.90 -15.26 0.96
CA GLY A 359 -4.82 -16.19 0.70
C GLY A 359 -3.42 -15.60 0.84
N GLN A 360 -2.44 -16.41 0.41
CA GLN A 360 -1.04 -16.03 0.45
C GLN A 360 -0.71 -15.09 -0.70
N SER A 361 -0.20 -13.88 -0.43
CA SER A 361 0.23 -12.96 -1.49
C SER A 361 1.50 -12.20 -1.14
N VAL A 362 2.36 -11.99 -2.13
CA VAL A 362 3.59 -11.20 -2.02
C VAL A 362 3.55 -10.04 -3.01
N ILE A 363 3.47 -8.82 -2.51
CA ILE A 363 3.48 -7.60 -3.33
C ILE A 363 4.79 -6.86 -3.04
N ALA A 364 5.74 -6.95 -3.97
CA ALA A 364 7.12 -6.56 -3.70
C ALA A 364 7.75 -5.67 -4.79
N ASN A 365 8.51 -4.64 -4.38
CA ASN A 365 9.35 -3.83 -5.27
C ASN A 365 8.58 -3.17 -6.44
N ASN A 366 7.32 -2.78 -6.23
CA ASN A 366 6.54 -2.07 -7.23
C ASN A 366 6.66 -0.55 -7.05
N VAL A 367 6.42 0.20 -8.11
CA VAL A 367 6.36 1.67 -8.10
C VAL A 367 4.99 2.13 -8.58
N SER A 368 4.24 2.85 -7.77
CA SER A 368 2.99 3.50 -8.17
C SER A 368 3.09 5.02 -8.06
N GLU A 369 2.55 5.72 -9.04
CA GLU A 369 2.56 7.18 -9.11
C GLU A 369 1.13 7.70 -9.34
N ASN A 370 0.70 8.64 -8.48
CA ASN A 370 -0.55 9.40 -8.54
C ASN A 370 -1.87 8.61 -8.36
N TYR A 371 -1.85 7.29 -8.18
CA TYR A 371 -3.05 6.54 -7.81
C TYR A 371 -3.60 6.99 -6.46
N CYS A 372 -4.92 7.01 -6.29
CA CYS A 372 -5.50 7.33 -4.98
C CYS A 372 -5.04 6.32 -3.92
N THR A 373 -5.00 5.03 -4.24
CA THR A 373 -4.57 3.94 -3.37
C THR A 373 -3.42 3.17 -4.03
N GLY A 374 -2.31 3.01 -3.31
CA GLY A 374 -1.21 2.15 -3.77
C GLY A 374 -1.62 0.68 -3.80
N ILE A 375 -1.95 0.13 -2.63
CA ILE A 375 -2.39 -1.27 -2.48
C ILE A 375 -3.65 -1.33 -1.63
N ASN A 376 -4.63 -2.10 -2.09
CA ASN A 376 -5.75 -2.54 -1.27
C ASN A 376 -5.60 -4.05 -1.03
N LEU A 377 -5.33 -4.42 0.23
CA LEU A 377 -5.23 -5.81 0.67
C LEU A 377 -6.49 -6.16 1.47
N GLN A 378 -7.18 -7.21 1.04
CA GLN A 378 -8.57 -7.41 1.42
C GLN A 378 -8.89 -8.87 1.75
N ALA A 379 -9.78 -9.10 2.71
CA ALA A 379 -10.41 -10.41 2.93
C ALA A 379 -11.53 -10.67 1.92
N SER A 380 -11.84 -11.93 1.64
CA SER A 380 -12.90 -12.29 0.68
C SER A 380 -14.04 -13.08 1.36
N ALA A 381 -15.28 -12.88 0.88
CA ALA A 381 -16.51 -13.35 1.52
C ALA A 381 -16.67 -14.88 1.52
N ASP A 382 -15.99 -15.57 0.60
CA ASP A 382 -16.12 -17.01 0.40
C ASP A 382 -14.81 -17.77 0.71
N SER A 383 -13.86 -17.12 1.38
CA SER A 383 -12.49 -17.62 1.53
C SER A 383 -12.08 -17.95 2.96
N ASP A 384 -10.98 -18.74 3.04
CA ASP A 384 -10.12 -18.96 4.20
C ASP A 384 -10.04 -17.72 5.11
N PRO A 385 -10.21 -17.81 6.44
CA PRO A 385 -10.15 -16.66 7.35
C PRO A 385 -8.73 -16.06 7.50
N HIS A 386 -7.83 -16.30 6.54
CA HIS A 386 -6.43 -15.88 6.56
C HIS A 386 -6.12 -15.01 5.34
N CYS A 387 -5.41 -13.90 5.59
CA CYS A 387 -4.93 -12.97 4.56
C CYS A 387 -3.41 -12.89 4.66
N ASP A 388 -2.73 -14.02 4.47
CA ASP A 388 -1.29 -14.19 4.69
C ASP A 388 -0.47 -13.39 3.66
N MET A 389 -0.34 -12.09 3.88
CA MET A 389 0.16 -11.17 2.86
C MET A 389 1.44 -10.46 3.31
N THR A 390 2.40 -10.40 2.39
CA THR A 390 3.64 -9.64 2.56
C THR A 390 3.70 -8.50 1.56
N ILE A 391 3.76 -7.27 2.07
CA ILE A 391 3.85 -6.04 1.29
C ILE A 391 5.21 -5.39 1.57
N THR A 392 6.15 -5.46 0.63
CA THR A 392 7.54 -5.07 0.91
C THR A 392 8.26 -4.31 -0.19
N GLY A 393 9.08 -3.34 0.18
CA GLY A 393 9.97 -2.64 -0.78
C GLY A 393 9.23 -1.84 -1.85
N ASN A 394 7.92 -1.58 -1.70
CA ASN A 394 7.17 -0.82 -2.69
C ASN A 394 7.37 0.69 -2.50
N THR A 395 7.29 1.44 -3.59
CA THR A 395 7.32 2.90 -3.60
C THR A 395 6.00 3.44 -4.14
N PHE A 396 5.27 4.21 -3.34
CA PHE A 396 4.07 4.93 -3.77
C PHE A 396 4.37 6.43 -3.74
N SER A 397 4.18 7.10 -4.86
CA SER A 397 4.39 8.54 -5.00
C SER A 397 3.09 9.27 -5.23
N ASN A 398 2.86 10.34 -4.47
CA ASN A 398 1.69 11.22 -4.57
C ASN A 398 0.35 10.47 -4.44
N ALA A 399 0.29 9.47 -3.56
CA ALA A 399 -0.96 8.76 -3.29
C ALA A 399 -1.90 9.59 -2.41
N ASN A 400 -3.17 9.19 -2.28
CA ASN A 400 -4.04 9.67 -1.20
C ASN A 400 -4.03 8.72 0.01
N GLN A 401 -3.92 7.43 -0.28
CA GLN A 401 -3.80 6.32 0.65
C GLN A 401 -2.66 5.40 0.17
N GLY A 402 -1.75 5.02 1.05
CA GLY A 402 -0.64 4.13 0.68
C GLY A 402 -1.10 2.67 0.58
N ILE A 403 -1.31 2.04 1.73
CA ILE A 403 -1.72 0.64 1.86
C ILE A 403 -2.99 0.54 2.71
N GLN A 404 -4.02 -0.12 2.19
CA GLN A 404 -5.29 -0.34 2.88
C GLN A 404 -5.44 -1.79 3.29
N LEU A 405 -5.89 -2.06 4.51
CA LEU A 405 -6.24 -3.36 5.06
C LEU A 405 -7.76 -3.44 5.23
N TRP A 406 -8.43 -4.24 4.41
CA TRP A 406 -9.89 -4.30 4.35
C TRP A 406 -10.45 -5.65 4.80
N PRO A 407 -10.95 -5.80 6.04
CA PRO A 407 -11.76 -6.96 6.42
C PRO A 407 -13.10 -6.92 5.69
N LEU A 408 -13.68 -8.05 5.30
CA LEU A 408 -14.96 -8.06 4.59
C LEU A 408 -16.00 -8.81 5.41
N GLY A 409 -17.12 -8.18 5.78
CA GLY A 409 -18.09 -8.77 6.68
C GLY A 409 -17.45 -9.26 7.98
N ALA A 410 -17.59 -10.55 8.30
CA ALA A 410 -16.95 -11.18 9.46
C ALA A 410 -15.55 -11.74 9.17
N HIS A 411 -15.08 -11.66 7.92
CA HIS A 411 -13.81 -12.26 7.48
C HIS A 411 -12.63 -11.38 7.90
N PRO A 412 -11.69 -11.92 8.71
CA PRO A 412 -10.63 -11.15 9.31
C PRO A 412 -9.42 -10.94 8.37
N ILE A 413 -8.60 -9.96 8.71
CA ILE A 413 -7.25 -9.78 8.16
C ILE A 413 -6.26 -10.40 9.16
N LYS A 414 -5.52 -11.42 8.72
CA LYS A 414 -4.58 -12.15 9.57
C LYS A 414 -3.22 -12.33 8.92
N ASN A 415 -2.16 -12.32 9.73
CA ASN A 415 -0.78 -12.67 9.33
C ASN A 415 -0.24 -11.76 8.21
N VAL A 416 -0.33 -10.45 8.41
CA VAL A 416 0.11 -9.46 7.42
C VAL A 416 1.43 -8.83 7.84
N THR A 417 2.40 -8.80 6.91
CA THR A 417 3.67 -8.09 7.08
C THR A 417 3.77 -6.94 6.08
N ILE A 418 3.98 -5.72 6.57
CA ILE A 418 4.17 -4.51 5.77
C ILE A 418 5.53 -3.91 6.13
N VAL A 419 6.53 -4.11 5.28
CA VAL A 419 7.93 -3.81 5.62
C VAL A 419 8.72 -3.09 4.55
N GLY A 420 9.39 -2.00 4.93
CA GLY A 420 10.36 -1.33 4.05
C GLY A 420 9.73 -0.61 2.86
N ASN A 421 8.46 -0.19 2.94
CA ASN A 421 7.81 0.57 1.87
C ASN A 421 8.07 2.07 2.02
N THR A 422 8.16 2.77 0.88
CA THR A 422 8.29 4.23 0.81
C THR A 422 7.00 4.83 0.26
N ILE A 423 6.37 5.72 1.01
CA ILE A 423 5.03 6.25 0.71
C ILE A 423 5.10 7.79 0.76
N SER A 424 4.84 8.46 -0.35
CA SER A 424 4.53 9.88 -0.37
C SER A 424 3.07 10.13 -0.73
N LEU A 425 2.46 11.12 -0.07
CA LEU A 425 1.04 11.43 -0.23
C LEU A 425 0.84 12.87 -0.69
N ASP A 426 0.05 13.08 -1.74
CA ASP A 426 -0.44 14.40 -2.16
C ASP A 426 -1.89 14.59 -1.68
N ASN A 427 -2.06 14.61 -0.36
CA ASN A 427 -3.33 14.83 0.31
C ASN A 427 -4.09 16.08 -0.18
N PRO A 428 -3.48 17.27 -0.40
CA PRO A 428 -4.22 18.41 -0.92
C PRO A 428 -4.53 18.30 -2.42
N GLY A 429 -3.68 17.65 -3.22
CA GLY A 429 -3.90 17.45 -4.65
C GLY A 429 -5.06 16.50 -4.93
N HIS A 430 -5.17 15.40 -4.18
CA HIS A 430 -6.29 14.46 -4.28
C HIS A 430 -7.58 15.01 -3.65
N ASN A 431 -7.47 15.84 -2.60
CA ASN A 431 -8.57 16.47 -1.88
C ASN A 431 -9.72 15.51 -1.49
N ARG A 432 -9.39 14.32 -0.98
CA ARG A 432 -10.38 13.33 -0.52
C ARG A 432 -10.76 13.52 0.94
N GLN A 433 -11.92 12.99 1.33
CA GLN A 433 -12.44 13.05 2.70
C GLN A 433 -11.53 12.37 3.74
N THR A 434 -10.69 11.43 3.31
CA THR A 434 -9.70 10.73 4.15
C THR A 434 -8.35 10.69 3.45
N THR A 435 -7.27 10.64 4.22
CA THR A 435 -5.90 10.43 3.71
C THR A 435 -5.08 9.69 4.76
N ALA A 436 -4.33 8.67 4.36
CA ALA A 436 -3.56 7.88 5.32
C ALA A 436 -2.39 7.12 4.67
N GLY A 437 -1.30 6.92 5.40
CA GLY A 437 -0.17 6.14 4.90
C GLY A 437 -0.51 4.64 4.83
N ILE A 438 -0.73 4.02 5.99
CA ILE A 438 -1.19 2.62 6.11
C ILE A 438 -2.46 2.61 6.97
N THR A 439 -3.54 2.03 6.47
CA THR A 439 -4.88 2.25 7.04
C THR A 439 -5.80 1.05 6.99
N SER A 440 -6.73 0.95 7.93
CA SER A 440 -7.89 0.06 7.82
C SER A 440 -8.94 0.63 6.86
N ALA A 441 -9.58 -0.21 6.06
CA ALA A 441 -10.65 0.18 5.12
C ALA A 441 -11.96 -0.61 5.36
N GLY A 442 -12.97 -0.33 4.54
CA GLY A 442 -14.27 -0.99 4.54
C GLY A 442 -15.40 -0.23 5.24
N ALA A 443 -16.60 -0.78 5.11
CA ALA A 443 -17.82 -0.25 5.72
C ALA A 443 -17.84 -0.48 7.25
N SER A 444 -18.78 0.16 7.94
CA SER A 444 -18.99 -0.07 9.38
C SER A 444 -19.50 -1.48 9.71
N THR A 445 -20.10 -2.17 8.74
CA THR A 445 -20.55 -3.57 8.83
C THR A 445 -19.43 -4.60 8.67
N ASP A 446 -18.25 -4.16 8.22
CA ASP A 446 -17.07 -5.01 8.08
C ASP A 446 -16.34 -5.13 9.43
N ILE A 447 -16.79 -6.12 10.20
CA ILE A 447 -16.42 -6.39 11.59
C ILE A 447 -15.32 -7.44 11.75
N GLY A 448 -14.76 -7.98 10.66
CA GLY A 448 -13.64 -8.92 10.71
C GLY A 448 -12.46 -8.37 11.52
N ALA A 449 -11.85 -9.22 12.34
CA ALA A 449 -10.74 -8.85 13.21
C ALA A 449 -9.45 -8.56 12.44
N PHE A 450 -8.54 -7.82 13.05
CA PHE A 450 -7.15 -7.68 12.62
C PHE A 450 -6.27 -8.47 13.60
N GLU A 451 -5.47 -9.41 13.11
CA GLU A 451 -4.71 -10.34 13.95
C GLU A 451 -3.31 -10.59 13.37
N ASN A 452 -2.27 -10.54 14.21
CA ASN A 452 -0.89 -10.79 13.80
C ASN A 452 -0.45 -9.87 12.63
N ILE A 453 -0.42 -8.56 12.90
CA ILE A 453 -0.10 -7.53 11.91
C ILE A 453 1.24 -6.88 12.28
N ASN A 454 2.22 -6.96 11.38
CA ASN A 454 3.54 -6.37 11.57
C ASN A 454 3.79 -5.26 10.55
N ILE A 455 3.96 -4.02 11.03
CA ILE A 455 4.19 -2.82 10.21
C ILE A 455 5.54 -2.22 10.63
N THR A 456 6.59 -2.47 9.85
CA THR A 456 7.94 -2.08 10.27
C THR A 456 8.83 -1.46 9.18
N GLY A 457 9.66 -0.48 9.55
CA GLY A 457 10.66 0.07 8.63
C GLY A 457 10.08 0.84 7.44
N ASN A 458 8.82 1.29 7.49
CA ASN A 458 8.20 2.05 6.41
C ASN A 458 8.49 3.54 6.55
N THR A 459 8.63 4.24 5.42
CA THR A 459 8.77 5.71 5.36
C THR A 459 7.51 6.31 4.76
N ILE A 460 6.88 7.25 5.47
CA ILE A 460 5.60 7.86 5.11
C ILE A 460 5.73 9.38 5.18
N LEU A 461 5.55 10.05 4.04
CA LEU A 461 5.66 11.49 3.90
C LEU A 461 4.37 12.07 3.31
N PHE A 462 3.66 12.86 4.08
CA PHE A 462 2.54 13.64 3.56
C PHE A 462 3.05 14.97 2.99
N LYS A 463 2.31 15.50 2.02
CA LYS A 463 2.45 16.90 1.64
C LYS A 463 1.92 17.75 2.77
N GLU A 464 2.74 18.70 3.18
CA GLU A 464 2.43 19.58 4.30
C GLU A 464 1.12 20.35 4.02
N GLU A 465 0.16 20.21 4.93
CA GLU A 465 -1.15 20.85 4.80
C GLU A 465 -1.45 21.66 6.06
N LEU A 466 -1.27 22.98 5.96
CA LEU A 466 -1.35 23.91 7.09
C LEU A 466 -2.63 24.74 7.12
N THR A 467 -3.49 24.55 6.12
CA THR A 467 -4.74 25.28 5.94
C THR A 467 -5.91 24.32 6.12
N GLN A 468 -6.92 24.75 6.88
CA GLN A 468 -8.13 23.96 7.07
C GLN A 468 -8.90 23.86 5.76
N ARG A 469 -9.30 22.65 5.38
CA ARG A 469 -10.18 22.41 4.23
C ARG A 469 -11.58 22.96 4.51
N THR A 470 -12.21 23.48 3.46
CA THR A 470 -13.62 23.87 3.47
C THR A 470 -14.56 22.70 3.19
N SER A 471 -14.05 21.62 2.56
CA SER A 471 -14.77 20.38 2.31
C SER A 471 -14.80 19.47 3.54
N THR A 472 -15.73 18.52 3.56
CA THR A 472 -15.75 17.45 4.57
C THR A 472 -14.41 16.71 4.60
N PHE A 473 -13.80 16.65 5.78
CA PHE A 473 -12.56 15.93 6.04
C PHE A 473 -12.69 15.16 7.35
N TYR A 474 -12.52 13.84 7.30
CA TYR A 474 -12.68 12.97 8.46
C TYR A 474 -11.36 12.92 9.26
N GLU A 475 -11.17 13.92 10.10
CA GLU A 475 -9.92 14.17 10.85
C GLU A 475 -9.47 12.97 11.71
N GLY A 476 -10.40 12.18 12.26
CA GLY A 476 -10.10 10.96 13.02
C GLY A 476 -9.59 9.78 12.18
N PHE A 477 -9.65 9.89 10.85
CA PHE A 477 -9.19 8.91 9.87
C PHE A 477 -8.04 9.47 9.00
N ALA A 478 -7.42 10.57 9.43
CA ALA A 478 -6.29 11.20 8.76
C ALA A 478 -4.98 10.96 9.53
N TYR A 479 -4.28 9.86 9.20
CA TYR A 479 -3.15 9.40 10.00
C TYR A 479 -2.02 8.73 9.22
N GLY A 480 -0.81 8.71 9.78
CA GLY A 480 0.33 8.03 9.19
C GLY A 480 0.12 6.52 9.10
N ILE A 481 -0.05 5.87 10.26
CA ILE A 481 -0.35 4.43 10.36
C ILE A 481 -1.55 4.25 11.29
N GLY A 482 -2.56 3.49 10.88
CA GLY A 482 -3.62 3.17 11.82
C GLY A 482 -4.57 2.05 11.44
N ILE A 483 -5.12 1.42 12.48
CA ILE A 483 -6.22 0.46 12.38
C ILE A 483 -7.35 1.04 13.23
N ALA A 484 -8.33 1.66 12.57
CA ALA A 484 -9.38 2.48 13.18
C ALA A 484 -10.77 1.90 12.85
N LYS A 485 -11.08 0.72 13.39
CA LYS A 485 -12.34 0.00 13.17
C LYS A 485 -12.98 -0.43 14.48
N ASN A 486 -14.31 -0.55 14.51
CA ASN A 486 -15.07 -1.08 15.66
C ASN A 486 -15.01 -2.62 15.68
N THR A 487 -13.82 -3.18 15.90
CA THR A 487 -13.57 -4.62 15.93
C THR A 487 -12.41 -4.95 16.86
N THR A 488 -12.07 -6.24 16.97
CA THR A 488 -10.86 -6.71 17.65
C THR A 488 -9.63 -6.47 16.77
N ILE A 489 -8.62 -5.87 17.37
CA ILE A 489 -7.31 -5.58 16.81
C ILE A 489 -6.30 -6.20 17.78
N ARG A 490 -5.68 -7.32 17.41
CA ARG A 490 -4.78 -8.04 18.32
C ARG A 490 -3.46 -8.43 17.68
N ASP A 491 -2.43 -8.54 18.51
CA ASP A 491 -1.08 -8.96 18.12
C ASP A 491 -0.52 -8.05 17.00
N VAL A 492 -0.47 -6.75 17.30
CA VAL A 492 -0.06 -5.72 16.32
C VAL A 492 1.26 -5.09 16.73
N THR A 493 2.25 -5.14 15.83
CA THR A 493 3.53 -4.44 15.99
C THR A 493 3.65 -3.32 14.97
N ILE A 494 3.89 -2.10 15.44
CA ILE A 494 4.21 -0.93 14.61
C ILE A 494 5.57 -0.42 15.05
N ALA A 495 6.62 -0.77 14.30
CA ALA A 495 8.00 -0.55 14.76
C ALA A 495 8.93 0.09 13.73
N ASN A 496 9.80 1.00 14.15
CA ASN A 496 10.88 1.55 13.32
C ASN A 496 10.38 2.25 12.03
N ASN A 497 9.16 2.79 12.02
CA ASN A 497 8.64 3.55 10.88
C ASN A 497 9.01 5.04 11.01
N VAL A 498 9.13 5.72 9.88
CA VAL A 498 9.31 7.18 9.80
C VAL A 498 8.04 7.80 9.23
N ILE A 499 7.42 8.72 9.95
CA ILE A 499 6.17 9.39 9.57
C ILE A 499 6.40 10.91 9.64
N LYS A 500 6.11 11.62 8.54
CA LYS A 500 6.26 13.07 8.48
C LYS A 500 5.02 13.76 7.92
N TYR A 501 4.61 14.85 8.57
CA TYR A 501 3.47 15.70 8.19
C TYR A 501 2.10 15.00 8.16
N ALA A 502 1.93 13.89 8.88
CA ALA A 502 0.62 13.26 9.01
C ALA A 502 -0.40 14.31 9.49
N PRO A 503 -1.49 14.60 8.74
CA PRO A 503 -2.30 15.80 8.98
C PRO A 503 -2.80 15.90 10.41
N CYS A 504 -3.39 14.82 10.93
CA CYS A 504 -3.93 14.79 12.29
C CYS A 504 -3.08 13.91 13.22
N ILE A 505 -2.92 12.62 12.92
CA ILE A 505 -2.35 11.65 13.87
C ILE A 505 -1.14 10.96 13.26
N GLY A 506 -0.05 10.78 14.02
CA GLY A 506 1.06 9.93 13.57
C GLY A 506 0.65 8.46 13.49
N ILE A 507 0.32 7.85 14.64
CA ILE A 507 -0.10 6.45 14.75
C ILE A 507 -1.41 6.33 15.55
N GLN A 508 -2.37 5.54 15.06
CA GLN A 508 -3.65 5.27 15.74
C GLN A 508 -4.02 3.78 15.79
N LEU A 509 -4.29 3.26 16.99
CA LEU A 509 -5.02 2.01 17.17
C LEU A 509 -6.33 2.25 17.91
N GLY A 510 -7.40 1.65 17.40
CA GLY A 510 -8.77 1.85 17.88
C GLY A 510 -9.49 2.98 17.14
N THR A 511 -10.83 2.88 17.08
CA THR A 511 -11.67 3.77 16.26
C THR A 511 -12.03 5.08 16.97
N PRO A 512 -12.02 6.23 16.27
CA PRO A 512 -12.49 7.51 16.81
C PRO A 512 -14.01 7.59 16.94
N ASP A 513 -14.75 6.61 16.42
CA ASP A 513 -16.22 6.55 16.51
C ASP A 513 -16.67 6.47 17.98
N PRO A 514 -17.38 7.48 18.52
CA PRO A 514 -17.82 7.46 19.91
C PRO A 514 -18.83 6.35 20.21
N THR A 515 -19.57 5.87 19.21
CA THR A 515 -20.59 4.82 19.36
C THR A 515 -20.02 3.40 19.37
N ALA A 516 -18.73 3.24 19.04
CA ALA A 516 -18.07 1.96 19.00
C ALA A 516 -17.93 1.33 20.40
N THR A 517 -18.59 0.19 20.60
CA THR A 517 -18.60 -0.62 21.84
C THR A 517 -17.80 -1.93 21.74
N SER A 518 -17.44 -2.36 20.53
CA SER A 518 -16.79 -3.66 20.26
C SER A 518 -15.31 -3.52 19.88
N CYS A 519 -14.75 -2.31 19.99
CA CYS A 519 -13.37 -2.04 19.65
C CYS A 519 -12.43 -2.44 20.80
N ILE A 520 -11.62 -3.48 20.56
CA ILE A 520 -10.66 -4.04 21.51
C ILE A 520 -9.29 -4.05 20.84
N VAL A 521 -8.32 -3.36 21.44
CA VAL A 521 -6.90 -3.40 21.08
C VAL A 521 -6.18 -4.27 22.11
N GLU A 522 -5.53 -5.35 21.68
CA GLU A 522 -4.87 -6.30 22.58
C GLU A 522 -3.47 -6.67 22.08
N ASN A 523 -2.49 -6.79 22.97
CA ASN A 523 -1.12 -7.20 22.62
C ASN A 523 -0.50 -6.30 21.52
N ALA A 524 -0.52 -4.98 21.74
CA ALA A 524 -0.02 -4.01 20.77
C ALA A 524 1.34 -3.44 21.19
N ALA A 525 2.32 -3.41 20.27
CA ALA A 525 3.63 -2.80 20.48
C ALA A 525 3.87 -1.66 19.47
N ILE A 526 4.03 -0.43 19.96
CA ILE A 526 4.37 0.74 19.13
C ILE A 526 5.75 1.23 19.56
N THR A 527 6.79 0.89 18.79
CA THR A 527 8.18 1.07 19.25
C THR A 527 9.14 1.62 18.21
N GLY A 528 10.13 2.43 18.62
CA GLY A 528 11.20 2.85 17.71
C GLY A 528 10.76 3.73 16.53
N ASN A 529 9.52 4.24 16.51
CA ASN A 529 9.04 5.03 15.39
C ASN A 529 9.53 6.48 15.49
N VAL A 530 9.78 7.12 14.36
CA VAL A 530 10.11 8.55 14.25
C VAL A 530 8.92 9.28 13.64
N ILE A 531 8.29 10.16 14.41
CA ILE A 531 7.10 10.92 14.03
C ILE A 531 7.44 12.41 14.07
N VAL A 532 7.41 13.06 12.91
CA VAL A 532 7.78 14.47 12.77
C VAL A 532 6.59 15.26 12.25
N ASN A 533 6.21 16.31 12.98
CA ASN A 533 5.18 17.27 12.58
C ASN A 533 3.80 16.63 12.31
N SER A 534 3.45 15.54 13.01
CA SER A 534 2.08 15.04 12.96
C SER A 534 1.12 15.99 13.70
N GLY A 535 -0.13 16.11 13.24
CA GLY A 535 -1.09 17.06 13.83
C GLY A 535 -0.86 18.51 13.41
N CYS A 536 -0.08 18.72 12.34
CA CYS A 536 0.20 20.04 11.78
C CYS A 536 -1.04 20.70 11.16
N TYR A 537 -1.98 19.89 10.66
CA TYR A 537 -3.23 20.36 10.10
C TYR A 537 -4.07 21.04 11.20
N PRO A 538 -4.68 22.20 10.92
CA PRO A 538 -5.57 22.89 11.86
C PRO A 538 -6.93 22.18 11.96
N ALA A 539 -6.92 20.98 12.52
CA ALA A 539 -8.13 20.18 12.73
C ALA A 539 -9.13 20.91 13.64
N LEU A 540 -10.43 20.86 13.30
CA LEU A 540 -11.52 21.34 14.15
C LEU A 540 -11.57 20.55 15.45
N ASN A 541 -11.38 19.23 15.37
CA ASN A 541 -11.20 18.38 16.53
C ASN A 541 -9.72 18.35 16.94
N GLU A 542 -9.35 19.14 17.94
CA GLU A 542 -7.98 19.16 18.43
C GLU A 542 -7.54 17.84 19.11
N THR A 543 -8.47 16.96 19.53
CA THR A 543 -8.13 15.70 20.21
C THR A 543 -7.43 14.69 19.31
N VAL A 544 -7.53 14.87 17.98
CA VAL A 544 -6.84 14.03 17.01
C VAL A 544 -5.47 14.59 16.61
N ARG A 545 -5.05 15.74 17.12
CA ARG A 545 -3.74 16.35 16.76
C ARG A 545 -2.64 15.78 17.66
N ALA A 546 -2.16 14.60 17.31
CA ALA A 546 -1.27 13.81 18.18
C ALA A 546 -0.14 13.08 17.44
N GLY A 547 0.90 12.72 18.18
CA GLY A 547 1.89 11.72 17.77
C GLY A 547 1.27 10.33 17.72
N ILE A 548 0.83 9.81 18.87
CA ILE A 548 0.31 8.44 19.01
C ILE A 548 -1.00 8.46 19.79
N ILE A 549 -2.01 7.71 19.32
CA ILE A 549 -3.28 7.52 20.03
C ILE A 549 -3.62 6.02 20.11
N LEU A 550 -3.93 5.56 21.33
CA LEU A 550 -4.64 4.30 21.56
C LEU A 550 -5.92 4.62 22.32
N ARG A 551 -7.05 4.05 21.90
CA ARG A 551 -8.38 4.37 22.45
C ARG A 551 -9.29 3.15 22.46
N LYS A 552 -10.46 3.28 23.10
CA LYS A 552 -11.43 2.20 23.37
C LYS A 552 -10.89 1.21 24.39
N THR A 553 -11.15 -0.09 24.25
CA THR A 553 -10.63 -1.08 25.21
C THR A 553 -9.22 -1.45 24.81
N VAL A 554 -8.21 -1.15 25.64
CA VAL A 554 -6.80 -1.43 25.36
C VAL A 554 -6.21 -2.33 26.44
N ARG A 555 -5.61 -3.46 26.03
CA ARG A 555 -5.02 -4.46 26.92
C ARG A 555 -3.62 -4.84 26.47
N ASN A 556 -2.70 -5.02 27.41
CA ASN A 556 -1.35 -5.55 27.15
C ASN A 556 -0.61 -4.76 26.05
N ALA A 557 -0.62 -3.43 26.13
CA ALA A 557 -0.02 -2.58 25.10
C ALA A 557 1.22 -1.86 25.62
N LYS A 558 2.23 -1.69 24.74
CA LYS A 558 3.48 -0.99 25.04
C LYS A 558 3.76 0.09 24.01
N VAL A 559 3.98 1.32 24.47
CA VAL A 559 4.40 2.46 23.63
C VAL A 559 5.76 2.95 24.12
N SER A 560 6.83 2.60 23.43
CA SER A 560 8.19 2.88 23.94
C SER A 560 9.25 3.11 22.89
N GLY A 561 10.26 3.93 23.19
CA GLY A 561 11.39 4.15 22.29
C GLY A 561 11.04 4.97 21.04
N ASN A 562 9.88 5.64 21.01
CA ASN A 562 9.48 6.46 19.86
C ASN A 562 10.08 7.87 19.99
N CYS A 563 10.36 8.49 18.84
CA CYS A 563 10.82 9.87 18.71
C CYS A 563 9.68 10.72 18.12
N ILE A 564 9.16 11.67 18.88
CA ILE A 564 8.03 12.53 18.49
C ILE A 564 8.49 13.98 18.49
N ILE A 565 8.56 14.58 17.31
CA ILE A 565 9.14 15.92 17.11
C ILE A 565 8.11 16.85 16.47
N ASP A 566 7.95 18.05 17.03
CA ASP A 566 7.27 19.17 16.37
C ASP A 566 8.25 20.34 16.19
N THR A 567 8.55 20.68 14.94
CA THR A 567 9.53 21.70 14.58
C THR A 567 8.93 23.08 14.38
N TYR A 568 7.61 23.25 14.55
CA TYR A 568 6.95 24.54 14.32
C TYR A 568 7.14 25.49 15.51
N ASP A 569 6.98 26.78 15.20
CA ASP A 569 7.14 27.88 16.14
C ASP A 569 5.96 28.85 16.02
N PRO A 570 4.97 28.79 16.94
CA PRO A 570 4.87 27.84 18.05
C PRO A 570 4.43 26.43 17.58
N CYS A 571 4.60 25.39 18.41
CA CYS A 571 4.28 24.01 17.98
C CYS A 571 2.83 23.85 17.51
N ARG A 572 2.58 23.02 16.49
CA ARG A 572 1.24 22.86 15.90
C ARG A 572 0.49 21.68 16.50
N SER A 573 1.16 20.55 16.72
CA SER A 573 0.55 19.40 17.38
C SER A 573 0.13 19.72 18.83
N VAL A 574 -0.76 18.89 19.38
CA VAL A 574 -1.30 19.07 20.74
C VAL A 574 -0.77 18.00 21.68
N PHE A 575 -0.84 16.72 21.28
CA PHE A 575 -0.45 15.60 22.14
C PHE A 575 0.78 14.87 21.60
N SER A 576 1.67 14.44 22.50
CA SER A 576 2.72 13.50 22.12
C SER A 576 2.10 12.11 22.02
N ILE A 577 1.54 11.65 23.14
CA ILE A 577 0.87 10.35 23.28
C ILE A 577 -0.45 10.59 24.04
N ARG A 578 -1.55 10.05 23.52
CA ARG A 578 -2.89 10.18 24.11
C ARG A 578 -3.53 8.80 24.33
N LEU A 579 -3.70 8.44 25.59
CA LEU A 579 -4.43 7.28 26.10
C LEU A 579 -5.43 7.78 27.16
N ASN A 580 -6.43 8.54 26.73
CA ASN A 580 -7.30 9.31 27.63
C ASN A 580 -8.40 8.46 28.28
N ALA A 581 -8.64 8.64 29.57
CA ALA A 581 -9.64 7.88 30.35
C ALA A 581 -11.10 8.06 29.90
N GLY A 582 -11.42 9.18 29.24
CA GLY A 582 -12.74 9.42 28.64
C GLY A 582 -12.91 8.80 27.25
N GLU A 583 -11.83 8.31 26.65
CA GLU A 583 -11.82 7.72 25.31
C GLU A 583 -11.57 6.20 25.33
N GLY A 584 -11.26 5.63 26.49
CA GLY A 584 -10.95 4.21 26.61
C GLY A 584 -10.73 3.68 28.02
N THR A 585 -10.62 2.36 28.10
CA THR A 585 -10.20 1.63 29.30
C THR A 585 -8.85 0.98 29.01
N PHE A 586 -7.93 1.05 29.97
CA PHE A 586 -6.55 0.60 29.78
C PHE A 586 -6.17 -0.37 30.88
N THR A 587 -5.76 -1.58 30.51
CA THR A 587 -5.35 -2.65 31.43
C THR A 587 -4.00 -3.19 31.02
N ASN A 588 -3.02 -3.18 31.93
CA ASN A 588 -1.65 -3.61 31.65
C ASN A 588 -1.06 -2.87 30.43
N VAL A 589 -1.15 -1.53 30.44
CA VAL A 589 -0.64 -0.67 29.38
C VAL A 589 0.50 0.17 29.92
N GLU A 590 1.62 0.22 29.19
CA GLU A 590 2.83 0.94 29.59
C GLU A 590 3.27 1.93 28.49
N VAL A 591 3.64 3.14 28.92
CA VAL A 591 4.28 4.17 28.11
C VAL A 591 5.62 4.53 28.76
N GLY A 592 6.73 4.46 28.02
CA GLY A 592 8.05 4.77 28.58
C GLY A 592 9.19 4.82 27.55
N GLY A 593 10.29 5.48 27.90
CA GLY A 593 11.46 5.63 27.03
C GLY A 593 11.18 6.36 25.72
N ASN A 594 10.19 7.24 25.65
CA ASN A 594 9.87 8.00 24.43
C ASN A 594 10.57 9.36 24.45
N PHE A 595 11.20 9.73 23.33
CA PHE A 595 11.81 11.05 23.16
C PHE A 595 10.80 12.02 22.55
N VAL A 596 10.54 13.14 23.22
CA VAL A 596 9.62 14.18 22.74
C VAL A 596 10.36 15.51 22.67
N GLN A 597 10.31 16.17 21.51
CA GLN A 597 10.95 17.45 21.30
C GLN A 597 10.04 18.44 20.56
N THR A 598 10.06 19.69 21.00
CA THR A 598 9.37 20.82 20.39
C THR A 598 10.33 21.98 20.18
N LYS A 599 10.13 22.81 19.15
CA LYS A 599 10.91 24.06 18.98
C LYS A 599 10.50 25.12 20.00
N GLN A 600 9.20 25.39 20.16
CA GLN A 600 8.65 26.22 21.23
C GLN A 600 7.32 25.64 21.72
N GLY A 601 7.12 25.62 23.05
CA GLY A 601 5.98 24.98 23.71
C GLY A 601 6.30 23.54 24.12
N GLY A 602 5.26 22.73 24.29
CA GLY A 602 5.39 21.31 24.65
C GLY A 602 4.23 20.50 24.11
N LEU A 603 4.45 19.22 23.84
CA LEU A 603 3.39 18.28 23.51
C LEU A 603 2.86 17.67 24.80
N TYR A 604 1.55 17.65 24.98
CA TYR A 604 0.94 17.10 26.18
C TYR A 604 0.95 15.57 26.13
N LEU A 605 1.44 14.96 27.21
CA LEU A 605 1.36 13.53 27.47
C LEU A 605 0.06 13.25 28.24
N ASP A 606 -0.97 12.76 27.56
CA ASP A 606 -2.30 12.57 28.15
C ASP A 606 -2.58 11.08 28.40
N LEU A 607 -2.36 10.64 29.64
CA LEU A 607 -2.49 9.25 30.03
C LEU A 607 -3.56 9.08 31.11
N ALA A 608 -4.43 8.08 30.95
CA ALA A 608 -5.31 7.61 32.00
C ALA A 608 -4.49 7.13 33.21
N SER A 609 -5.03 7.25 34.42
CA SER A 609 -4.36 6.84 35.65
C SER A 609 -4.03 5.34 35.73
N THR A 610 -4.69 4.51 34.92
CA THR A 610 -4.43 3.07 34.82
C THR A 610 -3.32 2.72 33.82
N VAL A 611 -2.82 3.69 33.06
CA VAL A 611 -1.67 3.51 32.18
C VAL A 611 -0.39 3.75 32.99
N ALA A 612 0.50 2.77 33.01
CA ALA A 612 1.81 2.92 33.63
C ALA A 612 2.66 3.87 32.79
N ASN A 613 3.11 4.96 33.39
CA ASN A 613 4.12 5.83 32.81
C ASN A 613 5.48 5.47 33.42
N ALA A 614 6.29 4.69 32.68
CA ALA A 614 7.60 4.23 33.16
C ALA A 614 8.62 5.36 33.27
N ASP A 615 8.37 6.51 32.62
CA ASP A 615 9.18 7.73 32.72
C ASP A 615 8.65 8.70 33.79
N ALA A 616 7.59 8.35 34.52
CA ALA A 616 7.04 9.23 35.54
C ALA A 616 8.09 9.56 36.61
N ALA A 617 8.23 10.84 36.93
CA ALA A 617 9.01 11.27 38.07
C ALA A 617 8.50 10.57 39.34
N ASN A 618 9.42 10.22 40.23
CA ASN A 618 9.10 9.56 41.49
C ASN A 618 7.99 10.36 42.21
N PRO A 619 6.85 9.74 42.61
CA PRO A 619 5.77 10.44 43.30
C PRO A 619 6.22 11.03 44.64
N VAL A 620 7.39 10.62 45.13
CA VAL A 620 8.08 11.21 46.28
C VAL A 620 8.88 12.44 45.85
N LYS A 621 8.41 13.61 46.26
CA LYS A 621 9.10 14.90 46.13
C LYS A 621 9.77 15.28 47.45
N LEU A 622 10.85 16.05 47.38
CA LEU A 622 11.53 16.61 48.55
C LEU A 622 11.19 18.08 48.70
N SER A 623 10.96 18.53 49.94
CA SER A 623 10.81 19.94 50.28
C SER A 623 11.77 20.34 51.40
N ALA A 624 12.47 21.46 51.20
CA ALA A 624 13.34 22.06 52.21
C ALA A 624 12.56 22.75 53.36
N ALA A 625 11.25 22.94 53.20
CA ALA A 625 10.41 23.61 54.17
C ALA A 625 9.43 22.63 54.84
N ASN A 626 9.10 22.90 56.11
CA ASN A 626 8.10 22.15 56.86
C ASN A 626 7.18 23.14 57.61
N PRO A 627 5.92 23.36 57.16
CA PRO A 627 5.30 22.76 55.97
C PRO A 627 5.92 23.24 54.64
N PRO A 628 5.78 22.49 53.54
CA PRO A 628 6.14 22.95 52.21
C PRO A 628 5.48 24.28 51.85
N ASN A 629 6.23 25.20 51.26
CA ASN A 629 5.78 26.56 50.93
C ASN A 629 6.14 27.03 49.51
N ALA A 630 6.72 26.15 48.69
CA ALA A 630 7.13 26.43 47.32
C ALA A 630 6.97 25.18 46.44
N GLY A 631 6.82 25.39 45.13
CA GLY A 631 6.70 24.34 44.12
C GLY A 631 5.27 24.03 43.66
N SER A 632 5.15 23.14 42.68
CA SER A 632 3.90 22.67 42.11
C SER A 632 3.70 21.19 42.43
N TYR A 633 2.52 20.87 42.98
CA TYR A 633 2.19 19.53 43.43
C TYR A 633 0.85 19.11 42.85
N THR A 634 0.77 17.84 42.47
CA THR A 634 -0.43 17.20 41.94
C THR A 634 -1.02 16.33 43.04
N ALA A 635 -2.36 16.26 43.11
CA ALA A 635 -3.04 15.37 44.05
C ALA A 635 -2.51 13.93 43.90
N GLY A 636 -2.09 13.33 45.02
CA GLY A 636 -1.42 12.04 45.06
C GLY A 636 0.08 12.13 45.36
N ASP A 637 0.73 13.26 45.09
CA ASP A 637 2.15 13.45 45.41
C ASP A 637 2.42 13.24 46.90
N VAL A 638 3.53 12.56 47.21
CA VAL A 638 4.08 12.42 48.56
C VAL A 638 5.26 13.38 48.67
N ILE A 639 5.28 14.20 49.71
CA ILE A 639 6.27 15.27 49.86
C ILE A 639 6.99 15.02 51.18
N LEU A 640 8.23 14.54 51.11
CA LEU A 640 9.08 14.39 52.29
C LEU A 640 9.76 15.73 52.59
N THR A 641 9.77 16.11 53.86
CA THR A 641 10.45 17.33 54.29
C THR A 641 11.83 16.97 54.83
N ASN A 642 12.85 17.77 54.51
CA ASN A 642 14.20 17.64 55.08
C ASN A 642 14.62 18.90 55.85
N ALA A 643 13.64 19.59 56.45
CA ALA A 643 13.87 20.81 57.22
C ALA A 643 14.77 20.52 58.44
N ALA A 644 15.73 21.41 58.72
CA ALA A 644 16.74 21.24 59.76
C ALA A 644 16.21 21.28 61.21
N ALA A 645 14.97 21.75 61.42
CA ALA A 645 14.33 21.83 62.73
C ALA A 645 13.17 20.83 62.82
N ALA A 646 13.40 19.69 63.47
CA ALA A 646 12.38 18.70 63.78
C ALA A 646 12.18 18.60 65.30
N THR A 647 10.93 18.71 65.74
CA THR A 647 10.50 18.49 67.12
C THR A 647 9.84 17.13 67.22
N ASP A 648 10.37 16.30 68.12
CA ASP A 648 9.87 14.96 68.38
C ASP A 648 8.39 14.98 68.80
N GLY A 649 7.60 14.07 68.25
CA GLY A 649 6.15 13.98 68.38
C GLY A 649 5.33 15.05 67.64
N GLN A 650 5.96 16.08 67.05
CA GLN A 650 5.24 17.26 66.51
C GLN A 650 5.50 17.51 65.02
N THR A 651 6.72 17.29 64.54
CA THR A 651 7.09 17.59 63.15
C THR A 651 6.68 16.45 62.21
N PRO A 652 5.85 16.69 61.18
CA PRO A 652 5.54 15.69 60.17
C PRO A 652 6.78 15.32 59.34
N VAL A 653 6.97 14.04 59.08
CA VAL A 653 7.97 13.46 58.14
C VAL A 653 7.66 13.91 56.71
N GLY A 654 6.38 14.13 56.41
CA GLY A 654 5.98 14.59 55.09
C GLY A 654 4.51 14.94 55.00
N TYR A 655 4.10 15.25 53.78
CA TYR A 655 2.75 15.66 53.42
C TYR A 655 2.28 14.90 52.20
N LYS A 656 1.00 14.49 52.19
CA LYS A 656 0.32 14.01 50.99
C LYS A 656 -0.45 15.15 50.36
N CYS A 657 -0.23 15.41 49.08
CA CYS A 657 -1.03 16.39 48.34
C CYS A 657 -2.42 15.80 48.06
N THR A 658 -3.48 16.42 48.57
CA THR A 658 -4.87 15.99 48.38
C THR A 658 -5.62 16.82 47.36
N ALA A 659 -5.17 18.04 47.08
CA ALA A 659 -5.65 18.86 45.98
C ALA A 659 -4.47 19.54 45.28
N SER A 660 -4.42 19.42 43.95
CA SER A 660 -3.32 19.96 43.14
C SER A 660 -3.24 21.47 43.22
N GLY A 661 -2.02 22.01 43.11
CA GLY A 661 -1.80 23.45 43.20
C GLY A 661 -0.35 23.86 42.95
N THR A 662 -0.12 25.16 42.94
CA THR A 662 1.19 25.79 42.84
C THR A 662 1.30 26.85 43.93
N PHE A 663 2.34 26.76 44.75
CA PHE A 663 2.64 27.81 45.70
C PHE A 663 3.17 29.06 44.98
N GLY A 664 2.89 30.23 45.55
CA GLY A 664 3.34 31.52 45.05
C GLY A 664 2.18 32.44 44.70
N SER A 665 2.51 33.57 44.10
CA SER A 665 1.53 34.56 43.64
C SER A 665 1.89 35.07 42.25
N ILE A 666 0.84 35.32 41.47
CA ILE A 666 0.90 36.02 40.19
C ILE A 666 -0.26 37.02 40.21
N THR A 667 0.01 38.26 39.81
CA THR A 667 -0.97 39.36 39.88
C THR A 667 -1.03 40.09 38.55
N GLY A 668 -2.17 40.70 38.22
CA GLY A 668 -2.32 41.48 36.99
C GLY A 668 -2.27 40.67 35.69
N VAL A 669 -2.27 39.33 35.76
CA VAL A 669 -2.45 38.47 34.58
C VAL A 669 -3.92 38.19 34.40
N THR A 670 -4.42 38.49 33.21
CA THR A 670 -5.77 38.17 32.77
C THR A 670 -5.72 37.15 31.65
N ALA A 671 -6.83 36.46 31.43
CA ALA A 671 -6.99 35.48 30.37
C ALA A 671 -8.26 35.75 29.57
N THR A 672 -8.23 35.34 28.31
CA THR A 672 -9.41 35.14 27.48
C THR A 672 -9.42 33.71 26.95
N GLY A 673 -10.61 33.15 26.74
CA GLY A 673 -10.74 31.77 26.31
C GLY A 673 -12.20 31.38 26.08
N THR A 674 -12.41 30.41 25.20
CA THR A 674 -13.75 29.93 24.85
C THR A 674 -14.07 28.66 25.63
N SER A 675 -15.33 28.52 26.08
CA SER A 675 -15.80 27.28 26.70
C SER A 675 -15.53 26.08 25.79
N GLY A 676 -15.18 24.94 26.37
CA GLY A 676 -14.83 23.71 25.68
C GLY A 676 -13.40 23.66 25.10
N THR A 677 -12.65 24.77 25.09
CA THR A 677 -11.29 24.77 24.54
C THR A 677 -10.23 24.41 25.59
N PHE A 678 -9.11 23.85 25.15
CA PHE A 678 -7.95 23.48 25.99
C PHE A 678 -6.91 24.60 26.06
N LYS A 679 -7.31 25.86 25.84
CA LYS A 679 -6.38 26.99 25.78
C LYS A 679 -7.00 28.27 26.32
N ILE A 680 -6.13 29.13 26.83
CA ILE A 680 -6.40 30.54 27.11
C ILE A 680 -5.32 31.39 26.45
N VAL A 681 -5.66 32.62 26.10
CA VAL A 681 -4.67 33.66 25.77
C VAL A 681 -4.48 34.51 27.01
N VAL A 682 -3.25 34.61 27.50
CA VAL A 682 -2.93 35.42 28.68
C VAL A 682 -2.42 36.81 28.29
N ALA A 683 -2.76 37.80 29.10
CA ALA A 683 -2.26 39.17 28.98
C ALA A 683 -1.77 39.66 30.35
N GLY A 684 -0.70 40.44 30.37
CA GLY A 684 -0.09 40.94 31.60
C GLY A 684 1.27 41.57 31.32
N SER A 685 1.96 42.03 32.37
CA SER A 685 3.34 42.50 32.23
C SER A 685 4.28 41.34 31.88
N ALA A 686 5.36 41.61 31.15
CA ALA A 686 6.35 40.58 30.80
C ALA A 686 6.92 39.85 32.04
N ALA A 687 7.09 40.58 33.14
CA ALA A 687 7.57 40.04 34.41
C ALA A 687 6.59 39.03 35.02
N GLU A 688 5.28 39.31 34.99
CA GLU A 688 4.27 38.39 35.54
C GLU A 688 4.05 37.19 34.61
N LEU A 689 3.97 37.42 33.29
CA LEU A 689 3.84 36.32 32.32
C LEU A 689 5.04 35.36 32.39
N ALA A 690 6.24 35.85 32.68
CA ALA A 690 7.43 35.02 32.86
C ALA A 690 7.36 34.07 34.08
N LYS A 691 6.47 34.31 35.05
CA LYS A 691 6.25 33.42 36.21
C LYS A 691 5.47 32.15 35.85
N LEU A 692 4.69 32.19 34.77
CA LEU A 692 3.97 31.02 34.26
C LEU A 692 4.97 30.03 33.66
N LYS A 693 4.89 28.77 34.10
CA LYS A 693 5.73 27.66 33.64
C LYS A 693 4.87 26.42 33.40
N VAL A 694 5.29 25.60 32.43
CA VAL A 694 4.69 24.28 32.20
C VAL A 694 4.77 23.43 33.47
N GLY A 695 3.70 22.70 33.76
CA GLY A 695 3.55 21.86 34.96
C GLY A 695 2.88 22.57 36.15
N GLN A 696 2.80 23.91 36.14
CA GLN A 696 2.13 24.67 37.20
C GLN A 696 0.61 24.56 37.10
N TRP A 697 -0.05 24.62 38.25
CA TRP A 697 -1.50 24.71 38.40
C TRP A 697 -1.91 26.16 38.62
N ILE A 698 -2.79 26.65 37.76
CA ILE A 698 -3.36 28.00 37.83
C ILE A 698 -4.86 27.92 38.08
N SER A 699 -5.38 28.91 38.79
CA SER A 699 -6.81 29.19 38.89
C SER A 699 -7.17 30.29 37.89
N ILE A 700 -8.17 30.03 37.07
CA ILE A 700 -8.64 30.92 36.01
C ILE A 700 -10.06 31.36 36.35
N ALA A 701 -10.30 32.66 36.51
CA ALA A 701 -11.65 33.18 36.69
C ALA A 701 -12.46 33.07 35.39
N THR A 702 -13.44 32.18 35.35
CA THR A 702 -14.35 32.04 34.19
C THR A 702 -15.66 32.80 34.43
N THR A 703 -16.51 32.90 33.41
CA THR A 703 -17.86 33.50 33.54
C THR A 703 -18.79 32.73 34.49
N SER A 704 -18.43 31.50 34.90
CA SER A 704 -19.20 30.68 35.85
C SER A 704 -18.43 30.35 37.13
N GLY A 705 -17.35 31.08 37.43
CA GLY A 705 -16.51 30.87 38.62
C GLY A 705 -15.08 30.46 38.30
N ALA A 706 -14.23 30.41 39.33
CA ALA A 706 -12.83 30.05 39.17
C ALA A 706 -12.65 28.55 38.89
N VAL A 707 -11.74 28.21 37.99
CA VAL A 707 -11.42 26.82 37.65
C VAL A 707 -9.93 26.56 37.74
N SER A 708 -9.54 25.45 38.39
CA SER A 708 -8.14 25.04 38.49
C SER A 708 -7.71 24.22 37.27
N ARG A 709 -6.60 24.61 36.65
CA ARG A 709 -6.04 23.97 35.46
C ARG A 709 -4.52 23.93 35.53
N GLN A 710 -3.94 22.77 35.26
CA GLN A 710 -2.51 22.65 34.98
C GLN A 710 -2.16 23.20 33.59
N ILE A 711 -1.07 23.96 33.52
CA ILE A 711 -0.43 24.42 32.30
C ILE A 711 0.34 23.27 31.68
N VAL A 712 -0.04 22.85 30.48
CA VAL A 712 0.65 21.79 29.74
C VAL A 712 1.59 22.34 28.67
N ARG A 713 1.37 23.58 28.24
CA ARG A 713 2.23 24.27 27.26
C ARG A 713 2.05 25.78 27.35
N ILE A 714 3.13 26.51 27.06
CA ILE A 714 3.14 27.96 26.84
C ILE A 714 3.81 28.23 25.50
N GLY A 715 3.13 28.94 24.60
CA GLY A 715 3.68 29.43 23.32
C GLY A 715 3.33 30.90 23.15
N GLY A 716 4.30 31.80 23.39
CA GLY A 716 3.99 33.23 23.49
C GLY A 716 2.97 33.49 24.60
N THR A 717 1.84 34.12 24.26
CA THR A 717 0.70 34.36 25.15
C THR A 717 -0.34 33.23 25.14
N ASP A 718 -0.21 32.22 24.28
CA ASP A 718 -1.09 31.05 24.30
C ASP A 718 -0.66 30.07 25.39
N VAL A 719 -1.56 29.82 26.34
CA VAL A 719 -1.38 28.85 27.43
C VAL A 719 -2.36 27.71 27.24
N ARG A 720 -1.84 26.50 27.07
CA ARG A 720 -2.62 25.27 26.95
C ARG A 720 -2.83 24.62 28.31
N LEU A 721 -3.99 24.00 28.47
CA LEU A 721 -4.50 23.44 29.72
C LEU A 721 -4.71 21.93 29.59
N HIS A 722 -4.47 21.18 30.67
CA HIS A 722 -4.67 19.72 30.68
C HIS A 722 -6.14 19.28 30.50
N ALA A 723 -7.08 20.19 30.79
CA ALA A 723 -8.52 19.95 30.66
C ALA A 723 -9.20 21.19 30.07
N SER A 724 -10.29 20.97 29.36
CA SER A 724 -11.04 22.05 28.70
C SER A 724 -11.61 23.05 29.70
N LEU A 725 -11.84 24.27 29.24
CA LEU A 725 -12.54 25.30 30.00
C LEU A 725 -14.03 24.92 30.14
N PRO A 726 -14.61 24.90 31.36
CA PRO A 726 -16.02 24.60 31.54
C PRO A 726 -16.94 25.77 31.16
N ALA A 727 -16.40 26.99 31.11
CA ALA A 727 -17.09 28.21 30.70
C ALA A 727 -16.10 29.19 30.04
N ALA A 728 -16.61 30.21 29.37
CA ALA A 728 -15.79 31.21 28.72
C ALA A 728 -14.98 32.04 29.75
N VAL A 729 -13.88 32.62 29.30
CA VAL A 729 -13.02 33.52 30.06
C VAL A 729 -12.97 34.85 29.32
N SER A 730 -13.35 35.94 29.97
CA SER A 730 -13.37 37.28 29.37
C SER A 730 -12.65 38.26 30.30
N GLY A 731 -11.33 38.40 30.12
CA GLY A 731 -10.49 39.21 30.99
C GLY A 731 -10.37 38.65 32.42
N GLY A 732 -10.61 37.34 32.59
CA GLY A 732 -10.62 36.69 33.90
C GLY A 732 -9.23 36.64 34.51
N ALA A 733 -9.11 36.92 35.81
CA ALA A 733 -7.83 36.86 36.51
C ALA A 733 -7.25 35.43 36.49
N VAL A 734 -5.94 35.33 36.24
CA VAL A 734 -5.15 34.11 36.39
C VAL A 734 -4.33 34.24 37.66
N THR A 735 -4.50 33.30 38.58
CA THR A 735 -3.78 33.25 39.86
C THR A 735 -3.18 31.88 40.10
N PHE A 736 -2.23 31.76 41.03
CA PHE A 736 -1.85 30.47 41.58
C PHE A 736 -2.78 30.11 42.74
N THR A 737 -3.08 28.82 42.88
CA THR A 737 -3.77 28.28 44.05
C THR A 737 -2.84 27.30 44.74
N ALA A 738 -2.56 27.54 46.02
CA ALA A 738 -1.72 26.65 46.81
C ALA A 738 -2.33 25.23 46.85
N PRO A 739 -1.49 24.18 46.77
CA PRO A 739 -1.98 22.81 46.92
C PRO A 739 -2.51 22.58 48.34
N VAL A 740 -3.44 21.64 48.49
CA VAL A 740 -3.87 21.19 49.83
C VAL A 740 -2.98 20.03 50.25
N LEU A 741 -2.29 20.20 51.37
CA LEU A 741 -1.32 19.25 51.90
C LEU A 741 -1.80 18.68 53.23
N LYS A 742 -1.86 17.35 53.34
CA LYS A 742 -2.20 16.64 54.58
C LYS A 742 -0.93 16.06 55.21
N PRO A 743 -0.51 16.49 56.42
CA PRO A 743 0.68 15.94 57.07
C PRO A 743 0.51 14.46 57.40
N PHE A 744 1.61 13.71 57.39
CA PHE A 744 1.68 12.33 57.89
C PHE A 744 2.98 12.07 58.65
N GLY A 745 2.94 11.05 59.51
CA GLY A 745 4.08 10.55 60.28
C GLY A 745 4.76 11.62 61.12
N ALA A 746 4.30 11.90 62.34
CA ALA A 746 5.09 12.72 63.26
C ALA A 746 6.34 11.92 63.67
N ILE A 747 7.54 12.50 63.51
CA ILE A 747 8.80 11.89 63.97
C ILE A 747 8.67 11.62 65.48
N GLY A 748 8.94 10.40 65.96
CA GLY A 748 9.01 10.06 67.41
C GLY A 748 7.70 9.88 68.18
N ALA A 749 6.53 9.87 67.54
CA ALA A 749 5.26 9.68 68.27
C ALA A 749 5.06 8.26 68.86
N ASN A 750 5.87 7.27 68.46
CA ASN A 750 5.80 5.89 68.93
C ASN A 750 7.15 5.43 69.50
N ALA A 751 7.13 4.56 70.51
CA ALA A 751 8.33 3.92 71.03
C ALA A 751 9.10 3.19 69.91
N ALA A 752 10.43 3.28 69.93
CA ALA A 752 11.28 2.57 68.98
C ALA A 752 10.93 1.07 68.97
N ILE A 753 10.69 0.50 67.79
CA ILE A 753 10.56 -0.95 67.65
C ILE A 753 11.97 -1.53 67.86
N PRO A 754 12.22 -2.37 68.88
CA PRO A 754 13.53 -2.95 69.11
C PRO A 754 13.99 -3.75 67.89
N ASN A 755 15.29 -3.68 67.54
CA ASN A 755 15.86 -4.57 66.53
C ASN A 755 15.67 -6.03 66.98
N VAL A 756 14.83 -6.79 66.28
CA VAL A 756 14.66 -8.22 66.52
C VAL A 756 15.60 -8.96 65.56
N ALA A 757 16.52 -9.77 66.10
CA ALA A 757 17.27 -10.73 65.27
C ALA A 757 16.29 -11.78 64.73
N VAL A 758 15.95 -11.71 63.44
CA VAL A 758 14.87 -12.53 62.87
C VAL A 758 15.37 -13.94 62.57
N ALA A 759 14.90 -14.93 63.33
CA ALA A 759 15.32 -16.33 63.22
C ALA A 759 14.37 -17.23 62.39
N SER A 760 13.25 -16.69 61.87
CA SER A 760 12.28 -17.47 61.07
C SER A 760 11.39 -16.61 60.17
N PHE A 761 10.80 -17.23 59.14
CA PHE A 761 9.88 -16.60 58.19
C PHE A 761 8.63 -16.00 58.87
N ALA A 762 8.04 -16.70 59.84
CA ALA A 762 6.88 -16.22 60.59
C ALA A 762 7.18 -14.94 61.39
N ALA A 763 8.41 -14.81 61.91
CA ALA A 763 8.85 -13.61 62.61
C ALA A 763 9.04 -12.42 61.65
N VAL A 764 9.53 -12.66 60.42
CA VAL A 764 9.61 -11.62 59.37
C VAL A 764 8.21 -11.16 58.97
N GLU A 765 7.27 -12.08 58.78
CA GLU A 765 5.89 -11.77 58.40
C GLU A 765 5.16 -10.95 59.48
N ALA A 766 5.34 -11.30 60.76
CA ALA A 766 4.80 -10.54 61.88
C ALA A 766 5.32 -9.09 61.90
N GLU A 767 6.61 -8.90 61.63
CA GLU A 767 7.22 -7.55 61.64
C GLU A 767 6.85 -6.73 60.42
N LEU A 768 6.72 -7.36 59.25
CA LEU A 768 6.18 -6.71 58.07
C LEU A 768 4.71 -6.29 58.28
N ASN A 769 3.92 -7.09 59.00
CA ASN A 769 2.53 -6.74 59.33
C ASN A 769 2.45 -5.57 60.31
N LYS A 770 3.34 -5.47 61.31
CA LYS A 770 3.45 -4.29 62.17
C LYS A 770 3.83 -3.04 61.38
N LEU A 771 4.77 -3.14 60.44
CA LEU A 771 5.14 -2.02 59.56
C LEU A 771 3.96 -1.59 58.67
N LYS A 772 3.27 -2.53 58.02
CA LYS A 772 2.07 -2.24 57.22
C LYS A 772 0.98 -1.60 58.06
N GLN A 773 0.74 -2.09 59.27
CA GLN A 773 -0.24 -1.51 60.19
C GLN A 773 0.16 -0.09 60.62
N ALA A 774 1.43 0.15 60.92
CA ALA A 774 1.94 1.51 61.18
C ALA A 774 1.72 2.42 59.97
N MET A 775 2.08 1.98 58.75
CA MET A 775 1.88 2.75 57.52
C MET A 775 0.40 3.08 57.26
N ARG A 776 -0.53 2.17 57.59
CA ARG A 776 -1.99 2.42 57.54
C ARG A 776 -2.43 3.44 58.58
N SER A 777 -1.99 3.27 59.83
CA SER A 777 -2.29 4.21 60.93
C SER A 777 -1.76 5.62 60.64
N TYR A 778 -0.65 5.73 59.92
CA TYR A 778 -0.09 7.01 59.46
C TYR A 778 -0.67 7.49 58.12
N GLY A 779 -1.62 6.78 57.51
CA GLY A 779 -2.28 7.18 56.26
C GLY A 779 -1.37 7.18 55.01
N ILE A 780 -0.23 6.49 55.08
CA ILE A 780 0.71 6.34 53.97
C ILE A 780 0.15 5.35 52.94
N ILE A 781 -0.47 4.27 53.41
CA ILE A 781 -1.17 3.28 52.58
C ILE A 781 -2.64 3.15 53.01
N ALA A 782 -3.50 2.66 52.12
CA ALA A 782 -4.93 2.51 52.39
C ALA A 782 -5.19 1.56 53.59
N PRO A 783 -6.26 1.80 54.39
CA PRO A 783 -6.61 1.02 55.58
C PRO A 783 -6.65 -0.49 55.36
#